data_AF-A0AAN4PIA5-F1
#
_entry.id   AF-A0AAN4PIA5-F1
#
_cell.length_a   1.000
_cell.length_b   1.000
_cell.length_c   1.000
_cell.angle_alpha   90.00
_cell.angle_beta   90.00
_cell.angle_gamma   90.00
#
_symmetry.space_group_name_H-M   'P 1'
#
loop_
_entity.id
_entity.type
_entity.pdbx_description
1 polymer ?
#
loop_
_entity_poly.entity_id
_entity_poly.type
_entity_poly.pdbx_seq_one_letter_code
_entity_poly.pdbx_strand_id
1 'polypeptide(L)'
;MAQPSSSQYVSIDPTLKKLAQPLNASDSDLVAEIANALSLLLDGKLSETQAAALLSLLHHREKDKDIVVILECIRLLAPTQAKVDTAALNRVISDRNLARAKYQGGLASVSSQKCDISGTGGNATAVISVAAMASIVASAKLLIAQHGYLSATYPVSSANPEDIISNTKPNAPLLAKVTANHVPEVYKQSNYSLLPERNFLPRMQHANRIRLGLGIRTIFDLTSTLLHPLNASCGLEARVVGVANPVLGPVLAQALRDMGVRKVLVVCGNDSMDIIAPEGSTSCWMLTNASAEATSAEIQHFRLQPRDFGLSENPLASVQAKGSSEQEACVLSQLLHNQLSGDDPVLQCVLMHVAALFVTSGVCGALREDGVVETGPGGGRWKEGARLARSCIMDGEALKGFETFAYVTKKPDPSLCCVICGADFPLCDVEEVWEEREDWRELWDKDWSRSVIVPAEELEQMDFIKYPYLWSFWFRAILEDPKTSQTILSGISNGLTENYWPLPVPRNPHRASIQNLALDEDHWNADFHMANLFEPDSNRETGEPIGYPIHPHCWLLLDRFVGHDLIMSNLHAFLRAVEGFWRKNKKYWGIFLGHLCYDGLCKYNNGPYWPAEQRPCTPELCAEDLEEITKWHDPGSPLRILDIQRLITQNLLSHRDNPGQGQKTFQKPVSCLPLDLAVTIVNLIYETWPRCQQRIDDIRNLLEAFQWILPNTYWQARCNTQLLFELDDLIKAGTAVNWSGLCLGIEELLLDNDWYCNSGLNNRARTLNLLNGIKEEFVHVLNRPVAGM
;
A
#
# COMPACT_ATOMS: atom_id res chain seq x y z
N MET A 1 19.11 -5.61 -29.35
CA MET A 1 19.38 -4.37 -28.59
C MET A 1 19.62 -3.26 -29.58
N ALA A 2 18.61 -2.41 -29.82
CA ALA A 2 18.79 -1.19 -30.62
C ALA A 2 19.60 -0.18 -29.79
N GLN A 3 20.64 0.40 -30.40
CA GLN A 3 21.38 1.50 -29.78
C GLN A 3 20.48 2.74 -29.70
N PRO A 4 20.43 3.46 -28.55
CA PRO A 4 19.70 4.72 -28.47
C PRO A 4 20.36 5.77 -29.38
N SER A 5 19.54 6.62 -30.00
CA SER A 5 20.00 7.75 -30.82
C SER A 5 20.88 8.72 -30.03
N SER A 6 21.88 9.29 -30.69
CA SER A 6 23.05 9.96 -30.10
C SER A 6 22.80 11.36 -29.49
N SER A 7 21.57 11.74 -29.11
CA SER A 7 21.26 13.11 -28.63
C SER A 7 20.88 13.25 -27.16
N GLN A 8 21.05 12.21 -26.32
CA GLN A 8 20.57 12.23 -24.93
C GLN A 8 21.64 12.58 -23.88
N TYR A 9 22.93 12.40 -24.17
CA TYR A 9 24.01 12.58 -23.19
C TYR A 9 24.74 13.92 -23.30
N VAL A 10 25.01 14.54 -22.16
CA VAL A 10 25.84 15.74 -22.03
C VAL A 10 27.31 15.32 -21.93
N SER A 11 28.19 15.93 -22.75
CA SER A 11 29.63 15.71 -22.65
C SER A 11 30.22 16.52 -21.49
N ILE A 12 31.00 15.85 -20.64
CA ILE A 12 31.81 16.45 -19.56
C ILE A 12 33.31 16.32 -19.84
N ASP A 13 33.70 16.11 -21.10
CA ASP A 13 35.09 15.98 -21.53
C ASP A 13 36.01 17.10 -21.01
N PRO A 14 35.59 18.39 -20.97
CA PRO A 14 36.44 19.45 -20.42
C PRO A 14 36.77 19.22 -18.95
N THR A 15 35.77 18.87 -18.13
CA THR A 15 35.92 18.61 -16.70
C THR A 15 36.77 17.36 -16.45
N LEU A 16 36.56 16.29 -17.21
CA LEU A 16 37.39 15.07 -17.13
C LEU A 16 38.85 15.35 -17.49
N LYS A 17 39.11 16.15 -18.54
CA LYS A 17 40.46 16.57 -18.93
C LYS A 17 41.13 17.40 -17.85
N LYS A 18 40.41 18.33 -17.21
CA LYS A 18 40.93 19.11 -16.07
C LYS A 18 41.27 18.21 -14.88
N LEU A 19 40.40 17.27 -14.51
CA LEU A 19 40.65 16.29 -13.44
C LEU A 19 41.83 15.35 -13.73
N ALA A 20 42.06 15.06 -15.01
CA ALA A 20 43.19 14.23 -15.45
C ALA A 20 44.54 14.95 -15.40
N GLN A 21 44.59 16.29 -15.39
CA GLN A 21 45.82 17.07 -15.34
C GLN A 21 46.37 17.22 -13.90
N PRO A 22 47.68 17.51 -13.72
CA PRO A 22 48.24 17.85 -12.40
C PRO A 22 47.64 19.18 -11.93
N LEU A 23 46.99 19.18 -10.76
CA LEU A 23 46.26 20.34 -10.25
C LEU A 23 47.21 21.44 -9.73
N ASN A 24 46.93 22.69 -10.11
CA ASN A 24 47.40 23.88 -9.38
C ASN A 24 46.41 24.24 -8.27
N ALA A 25 46.88 24.94 -7.22
CA ALA A 25 46.10 25.22 -6.02
C ALA A 25 44.86 26.11 -6.28
N SER A 26 43.72 25.66 -5.75
CA SER A 26 42.40 26.32 -5.64
C SER A 26 41.80 26.91 -6.93
N ASP A 27 41.22 26.05 -7.76
CA ASP A 27 40.31 26.46 -8.84
C ASP A 27 38.85 26.31 -8.33
N SER A 28 38.24 27.39 -7.85
CA SER A 28 36.82 27.39 -7.42
C SER A 28 35.89 26.92 -8.55
N ASP A 29 36.28 27.23 -9.80
CA ASP A 29 35.54 26.85 -11.00
C ASP A 29 35.52 25.34 -11.19
N LEU A 30 36.60 24.62 -10.83
CA LEU A 30 36.64 23.16 -10.93
C LEU A 30 35.71 22.50 -9.92
N VAL A 31 35.56 23.05 -8.72
CA VAL A 31 34.65 22.50 -7.69
C VAL A 31 33.21 22.57 -8.18
N ALA A 32 32.80 23.71 -8.73
CA ALA A 32 31.47 23.89 -9.31
C ALA A 32 31.26 22.97 -10.52
N GLU A 33 32.27 22.80 -11.39
CA GLU A 33 32.22 21.86 -12.51
C GLU A 33 32.05 20.40 -12.06
N ILE A 34 32.77 19.96 -11.02
CA ILE A 34 32.63 18.62 -10.45
C ILE A 34 31.21 18.41 -9.93
N ALA A 35 30.70 19.36 -9.15
CA ALA A 35 29.37 19.25 -8.55
C ALA A 35 28.27 19.24 -9.63
N ASN A 36 28.41 20.05 -10.68
CA ASN A 36 27.52 20.01 -11.86
C ASN A 36 27.61 18.67 -12.60
N ALA A 37 28.81 18.12 -12.80
CA ALA A 37 28.98 16.81 -13.44
C ALA A 37 28.33 15.68 -12.62
N LEU A 38 28.41 15.74 -11.29
CA LEU A 38 27.72 14.79 -10.40
C LEU A 38 26.20 14.98 -10.43
N SER A 39 25.69 16.20 -10.59
CA SER A 39 24.26 16.45 -10.82
C SER A 39 23.80 15.84 -12.15
N LEU A 40 24.58 16.00 -13.23
CA LEU A 40 24.29 15.38 -14.53
C LEU A 40 24.30 13.84 -14.45
N LEU A 41 25.18 13.26 -13.64
CA LEU A 41 25.19 11.83 -13.36
C LEU A 41 23.87 11.38 -12.73
N LEU A 42 23.41 12.08 -11.69
CA LEU A 42 22.17 11.76 -10.99
C LEU A 42 20.92 12.00 -11.83
N ASP A 43 20.98 12.88 -12.82
CA ASP A 43 19.88 13.09 -13.79
C ASP A 43 19.92 12.10 -14.96
N GLY A 44 20.84 11.12 -14.97
CA GLY A 44 20.99 10.15 -16.05
C GLY A 44 21.48 10.77 -17.37
N LYS A 45 22.07 11.97 -17.32
CA LYS A 45 22.54 12.73 -18.50
C LYS A 45 23.99 12.43 -18.88
N LEU A 46 24.71 11.63 -18.11
CA LEU A 46 26.04 11.15 -18.46
C LEU A 46 25.97 9.71 -19.00
N SER A 47 26.80 9.43 -20.00
CA SER A 47 27.04 8.05 -20.42
C SER A 47 27.77 7.28 -19.31
N GLU A 48 27.58 5.96 -19.28
CA GLU A 48 28.21 5.09 -18.26
C GLU A 48 29.74 5.25 -18.21
N THR A 49 30.38 5.42 -19.38
CA THR A 49 31.83 5.65 -19.48
C THR A 49 32.25 6.98 -18.85
N GLN A 50 31.53 8.06 -19.12
CA GLN A 50 31.83 9.38 -18.53
C GLN A 50 31.62 9.37 -17.02
N ALA A 51 30.55 8.73 -16.57
CA ALA A 51 30.24 8.55 -15.15
C ALA A 51 31.34 7.75 -14.43
N ALA A 52 31.72 6.62 -15.00
CA ALA A 52 32.78 5.76 -14.46
C ALA A 52 34.12 6.50 -14.39
N ALA A 53 34.48 7.22 -15.44
CA ALA A 53 35.69 8.03 -15.49
C ALA A 53 35.68 9.16 -14.44
N LEU A 54 34.55 9.87 -14.31
CA LEU A 54 34.39 10.94 -13.31
C LEU A 54 34.64 10.42 -11.90
N LEU A 55 33.93 9.36 -11.49
CA LEU A 55 34.04 8.81 -10.15
C LEU A 55 35.44 8.24 -9.86
N SER A 56 36.05 7.57 -10.85
CA SER A 56 37.40 7.02 -10.73
C SER A 56 38.47 8.12 -10.60
N LEU A 57 38.33 9.20 -11.37
CA LEU A 57 39.25 10.34 -11.29
C LEU A 57 39.11 11.09 -9.98
N LEU A 58 37.88 11.32 -9.50
CA LEU A 58 37.65 11.94 -8.20
C LEU A 58 38.32 11.15 -7.08
N HIS A 59 38.19 9.82 -7.11
CA HIS A 59 38.83 8.93 -6.15
C HIS A 59 40.36 8.96 -6.23
N HIS A 60 40.92 8.75 -7.42
CA HIS A 60 42.38 8.70 -7.60
C HIS A 60 43.07 10.05 -7.33
N ARG A 61 42.35 11.16 -7.50
CA ARG A 61 42.82 12.51 -7.19
C ARG A 61 42.47 12.96 -5.76
N GLU A 62 41.90 12.07 -4.96
CA GLU A 62 41.44 12.34 -3.59
C GLU A 62 40.45 13.51 -3.47
N LYS A 63 39.79 13.87 -4.58
CA LYS A 63 38.75 14.91 -4.61
C LYS A 63 37.43 14.43 -4.01
N ASP A 64 37.24 13.12 -3.93
CA ASP A 64 36.18 12.50 -3.15
C ASP A 64 36.39 12.64 -1.63
N LYS A 65 37.58 13.05 -1.17
CA LYS A 65 37.91 13.36 0.25
C LYS A 65 38.00 14.86 0.53
N ASP A 66 37.96 15.70 -0.51
CA ASP A 66 38.07 17.16 -0.41
C ASP A 66 36.76 17.75 0.12
N ILE A 67 36.82 18.41 1.28
CA ILE A 67 35.62 18.92 1.95
C ILE A 67 34.90 19.99 1.14
N VAL A 68 35.63 20.83 0.40
CA VAL A 68 35.02 21.91 -0.39
C VAL A 68 34.19 21.29 -1.51
N VAL A 69 34.70 20.21 -2.12
CA VAL A 69 33.98 19.43 -3.13
C VAL A 69 32.76 18.73 -2.52
N ILE A 70 32.92 18.05 -1.38
CA ILE A 70 31.84 17.34 -0.69
C ILE A 70 30.70 18.30 -0.33
N LEU A 71 31.01 19.45 0.30
CA LEU A 71 30.01 20.44 0.71
C LEU A 71 29.30 21.06 -0.49
N GLU A 72 30.02 21.37 -1.57
CA GLU A 72 29.41 21.91 -2.78
C GLU A 72 28.49 20.88 -3.46
N CYS A 73 28.89 19.60 -3.46
CA CYS A 73 28.02 18.51 -3.90
C CYS A 73 26.75 18.46 -3.05
N ILE A 74 26.87 18.48 -1.73
CA ILE A 74 25.71 18.48 -0.83
C ILE A 74 24.79 19.66 -1.13
N ARG A 75 25.35 20.86 -1.32
CA ARG A 75 24.59 22.08 -1.63
C ARG A 75 23.74 21.93 -2.89
N LEU A 76 24.28 21.30 -3.95
CA LEU A 76 23.55 21.07 -5.19
C LEU A 76 22.56 19.90 -5.10
N LEU A 77 22.86 18.89 -4.29
CA LEU A 77 22.06 17.67 -4.22
C LEU A 77 20.94 17.71 -3.17
N ALA A 78 21.10 18.48 -2.08
CA ALA A 78 20.10 18.57 -1.02
C ALA A 78 18.70 18.99 -1.51
N PRO A 79 18.53 19.92 -2.49
CA PRO A 79 17.21 20.26 -3.03
C PRO A 79 16.52 19.12 -3.80
N THR A 80 17.25 18.07 -4.19
CA THR A 80 16.73 16.94 -4.97
C THR A 80 16.12 15.83 -4.12
N GLN A 81 16.23 15.93 -2.80
CA GLN A 81 15.70 14.95 -1.85
C GLN A 81 14.17 14.99 -1.79
N ALA A 82 13.56 13.85 -1.49
CA ALA A 82 12.14 13.83 -1.17
C ALA A 82 11.87 14.70 0.07
N LYS A 83 10.90 15.60 -0.03
CA LYS A 83 10.57 16.54 1.04
C LYS A 83 9.50 15.94 1.94
N VAL A 84 9.84 15.77 3.22
CA VAL A 84 8.90 15.34 4.25
C VAL A 84 8.10 16.53 4.73
N ASP A 85 6.79 16.38 4.95
CA ASP A 85 5.96 17.41 5.58
C ASP A 85 6.37 17.59 7.04
N THR A 86 7.11 18.67 7.27
CA THR A 86 7.68 19.01 8.57
C THR A 86 6.63 19.48 9.55
N ALA A 87 5.59 20.17 9.07
CA ALA A 87 4.52 20.67 9.92
C ALA A 87 3.67 19.51 10.44
N ALA A 88 3.28 18.57 9.57
CA ALA A 88 2.56 17.37 9.95
C ALA A 88 3.40 16.51 10.91
N LEU A 89 4.66 16.26 10.58
CA LEU A 89 5.56 15.47 11.42
C LEU A 89 5.74 16.09 12.82
N ASN A 90 5.92 17.40 12.89
CA ASN A 90 6.07 18.13 14.15
C ASN A 90 4.78 18.09 15.00
N ARG A 91 3.61 18.17 14.37
CA ARG A 91 2.31 18.02 15.05
C ARG A 91 2.18 16.64 15.67
N VAL A 92 2.40 15.58 14.89
CA VAL A 92 2.33 14.19 15.37
C VAL A 92 3.25 13.95 16.56
N ILE A 93 4.50 14.44 16.46
CA ILE A 93 5.48 14.27 17.54
C ILE A 93 5.03 15.02 18.81
N SER A 94 4.43 16.21 18.66
CA SER A 94 3.89 16.99 19.78
C SER A 94 2.71 16.27 20.45
N ASP A 95 1.80 15.70 19.66
CA ASP A 95 0.59 15.02 20.15
C ASP A 95 0.90 13.74 20.92
N ARG A 96 2.01 13.05 20.61
CA ARG A 96 2.40 11.80 21.29
C ARG A 96 2.75 11.98 22.76
N ASN A 97 2.91 13.21 23.27
CA ASN A 97 3.17 13.52 24.68
C ASN A 97 4.16 12.53 25.34
N LEU A 98 5.25 12.22 24.64
CA LEU A 98 6.16 11.14 25.03
C LEU A 98 6.76 11.47 26.41
N ALA A 99 6.27 10.80 27.45
CA ALA A 99 6.75 10.96 28.83
C ALA A 99 8.23 10.54 28.90
N ARG A 100 9.14 11.51 28.96
CA ARG A 100 10.59 11.29 28.86
C ARG A 100 11.37 11.84 30.07
N ALA A 101 10.82 11.61 31.27
CA ALA A 101 11.43 12.02 32.55
C ALA A 101 11.98 13.46 32.50
N LYS A 102 13.24 13.68 32.92
CA LYS A 102 13.93 14.99 32.93
C LYS A 102 14.70 15.29 31.64
N TYR A 103 14.42 14.62 30.51
CA TYR A 103 15.21 14.80 29.28
C TYR A 103 14.93 16.16 28.64
N GLN A 104 15.87 17.09 28.81
CA GLN A 104 15.82 18.46 28.28
C GLN A 104 16.48 18.61 26.90
N GLY A 105 16.93 17.51 26.28
CA GLY A 105 17.42 17.54 24.89
C GLY A 105 16.27 17.72 23.91
N GLY A 106 16.30 18.80 23.13
CA GLY A 106 15.49 18.99 21.92
C GLY A 106 13.96 19.01 22.05
N LEU A 107 13.40 18.76 23.23
CA LEU A 107 11.97 18.59 23.48
C LEU A 107 11.21 19.89 23.84
N ALA A 108 11.92 20.99 24.09
CA ALA A 108 11.29 22.31 24.25
C ALA A 108 11.06 23.04 22.91
N SER A 109 11.66 22.56 21.81
CA SER A 109 11.47 23.11 20.47
C SER A 109 10.95 22.03 19.55
N VAL A 110 9.72 22.20 19.09
CA VAL A 110 8.95 21.32 18.19
C VAL A 110 9.70 20.94 16.89
N SER A 111 10.82 21.60 16.58
CA SER A 111 11.49 21.57 15.28
C SER A 111 12.69 20.63 15.10
N SER A 112 13.18 19.87 16.09
CA SER A 112 14.32 18.93 15.89
C SER A 112 14.52 17.89 17.00
N GLN A 113 13.90 16.70 16.88
CA GLN A 113 13.88 15.66 17.93
C GLN A 113 14.41 14.28 17.48
N LYS A 114 14.87 14.13 16.24
CA LYS A 114 15.28 12.83 15.70
C LYS A 114 16.77 12.59 15.85
N CYS A 115 17.12 11.35 16.07
CA CYS A 115 18.49 10.87 16.18
C CYS A 115 18.82 9.92 15.02
N ASP A 116 20.10 9.78 14.71
CA ASP A 116 20.60 8.90 13.64
C ASP A 116 21.89 8.19 14.08
N ILE A 117 22.06 6.96 13.62
CA ILE A 117 23.31 6.20 13.68
C ILE A 117 23.62 5.75 12.26
N SER A 118 24.70 6.27 11.70
CA SER A 118 25.11 5.97 10.32
C SER A 118 26.63 5.83 10.23
N GLY A 119 27.09 5.15 9.18
CA GLY A 119 28.50 5.01 8.84
C GLY A 119 28.71 5.31 7.37
N THR A 120 29.90 5.79 7.01
CA THR A 120 30.24 6.08 5.60
C THR A 120 30.46 4.82 4.77
N GLY A 121 30.51 3.65 5.39
CA GLY A 121 31.01 2.43 4.77
C GLY A 121 32.50 2.51 4.45
N GLY A 122 32.99 1.53 3.68
CA GLY A 122 34.37 1.46 3.23
C GLY A 122 35.36 0.91 4.26
N ASN A 123 34.87 0.08 5.19
CA ASN A 123 35.72 -0.66 6.11
C ASN A 123 36.67 -1.58 5.34
N ALA A 124 37.91 -1.70 5.82
CA ALA A 124 38.88 -2.65 5.27
C ALA A 124 38.42 -4.12 5.40
N THR A 125 37.47 -4.40 6.29
CA THR A 125 36.88 -5.73 6.51
C THR A 125 35.34 -5.64 6.53
N ALA A 126 34.67 -6.68 6.03
CA ALA A 126 33.21 -6.79 6.07
C ALA A 126 32.73 -7.03 7.51
N VAL A 127 32.26 -5.99 8.18
CA VAL A 127 31.64 -6.10 9.51
C VAL A 127 30.12 -6.15 9.35
N ILE A 128 29.44 -6.86 10.25
CA ILE A 128 27.98 -6.88 10.32
C ILE A 128 27.41 -5.46 10.40
N SER A 129 26.18 -5.23 9.93
CA SER A 129 25.56 -3.89 9.91
C SER A 129 25.15 -3.37 11.30
N VAL A 130 26.14 -3.05 12.13
CA VAL A 130 25.98 -2.61 13.52
C VAL A 130 25.13 -1.35 13.63
N ALA A 131 25.26 -0.39 12.71
CA ALA A 131 24.49 0.84 12.72
C ALA A 131 22.97 0.58 12.62
N ALA A 132 22.55 -0.39 11.79
CA ALA A 132 21.15 -0.78 11.64
C ALA A 132 20.60 -1.50 12.86
N MET A 133 21.39 -2.39 13.46
CA MET A 133 20.97 -3.06 14.69
C MET A 133 20.90 -2.06 15.86
N ALA A 134 21.87 -1.17 15.97
CA ALA A 134 21.94 -0.17 17.03
C ALA A 134 20.84 0.89 16.93
N SER A 135 20.49 1.34 15.73
CA SER A 135 19.40 2.30 15.52
C SER A 135 18.05 1.75 16.00
N ILE A 136 17.76 0.46 15.73
CA ILE A 136 16.55 -0.22 16.19
C ILE A 136 16.53 -0.29 17.71
N VAL A 137 17.62 -0.72 18.34
CA VAL A 137 17.71 -0.80 19.82
C VAL A 137 17.58 0.57 20.47
N ALA A 138 18.21 1.61 19.90
CA ALA A 138 18.13 2.97 20.42
C ALA A 138 16.71 3.56 20.33
N SER A 139 15.88 3.07 19.40
CA SER A 139 14.50 3.56 19.20
C SER A 139 13.58 3.30 20.40
N ALA A 140 13.95 2.37 21.28
CA ALA A 140 13.26 2.14 22.55
C ALA A 140 13.17 3.44 23.38
N LYS A 141 14.20 4.29 23.35
CA LYS A 141 14.25 5.54 24.14
C LYS A 141 14.24 6.82 23.30
N LEU A 142 14.70 6.76 22.05
CA LEU A 142 14.87 7.92 21.16
C LEU A 142 13.99 7.83 19.91
N LEU A 143 13.63 8.97 19.31
CA LEU A 143 13.08 8.96 17.94
C LEU A 143 14.24 8.78 16.97
N ILE A 144 14.21 7.72 16.17
CA ILE A 144 15.30 7.32 15.28
C ILE A 144 14.85 7.43 13.83
N ALA A 145 15.53 8.29 13.08
CA ALA A 145 15.43 8.38 11.63
C ALA A 145 16.72 7.80 11.05
N GLN A 146 16.70 6.53 10.64
CA GLN A 146 17.86 5.91 10.04
C GLN A 146 17.82 6.09 8.52
N HIS A 147 18.91 6.56 7.92
CA HIS A 147 19.04 6.64 6.47
C HIS A 147 19.54 5.30 5.89
N GLY A 148 18.77 4.70 4.97
CA GLY A 148 19.10 3.44 4.32
C GLY A 148 20.01 3.63 3.10
N TYR A 149 21.27 4.02 3.28
CA TYR A 149 22.17 4.27 2.15
C TYR A 149 22.81 3.01 1.56
N LEU A 150 22.85 2.92 0.22
CA LEU A 150 23.56 1.86 -0.50
C LEU A 150 25.05 2.23 -0.70
N SER A 151 25.92 1.69 0.16
CA SER A 151 27.37 1.83 -0.04
C SER A 151 27.86 0.92 -1.16
N ALA A 152 28.67 1.46 -2.06
CA ALA A 152 29.27 0.73 -3.17
C ALA A 152 30.51 -0.09 -2.78
N THR A 153 30.96 0.09 -1.54
CA THR A 153 32.14 -0.56 -0.96
C THR A 153 31.81 -1.69 -0.01
N TYR A 154 30.53 -1.97 0.22
CA TYR A 154 30.16 -3.19 0.93
C TYR A 154 30.73 -4.37 0.14
N PRO A 155 31.63 -5.18 0.74
CA PRO A 155 32.00 -6.44 0.12
C PRO A 155 30.73 -7.24 -0.11
N VAL A 156 30.76 -8.16 -1.08
CA VAL A 156 29.66 -9.10 -1.39
C VAL A 156 29.10 -9.83 -0.15
N SER A 157 29.79 -9.76 1.00
CA SER A 157 29.47 -10.42 2.27
C SER A 157 28.90 -9.53 3.40
N SER A 158 28.64 -8.22 3.22
CA SER A 158 27.92 -7.42 4.24
C SER A 158 26.69 -6.75 3.64
N ALA A 159 25.54 -6.91 4.28
CA ALA A 159 24.25 -6.46 3.74
C ALA A 159 23.92 -5.00 4.08
N ASN A 160 23.26 -4.28 3.15
CA ASN A 160 22.74 -2.93 3.41
C ASN A 160 21.69 -3.00 4.56
N PRO A 161 21.63 -1.99 5.45
CA PRO A 161 20.50 -1.80 6.37
C PRO A 161 19.12 -2.15 5.80
N GLU A 162 18.81 -1.70 4.58
CA GLU A 162 17.54 -2.00 3.91
C GLU A 162 17.32 -3.50 3.66
N ASP A 163 18.37 -4.21 3.21
CA ASP A 163 18.29 -5.63 2.90
C ASP A 163 18.10 -6.46 4.17
N ILE A 164 18.80 -6.13 5.25
CA ILE A 164 18.69 -6.84 6.54
C ILE A 164 17.29 -6.66 7.12
N ILE A 165 16.83 -5.41 7.16
CA ILE A 165 15.51 -5.08 7.70
C ILE A 165 14.41 -5.75 6.88
N SER A 166 14.50 -5.74 5.55
CA SER A 166 13.53 -6.40 4.65
C SER A 166 13.53 -7.93 4.77
N ASN A 167 14.63 -8.54 5.23
CA ASN A 167 14.75 -9.99 5.38
C ASN A 167 14.49 -10.49 6.82
N THR A 168 14.14 -9.60 7.76
CA THR A 168 13.93 -9.97 9.17
C THR A 168 12.59 -10.68 9.37
N LYS A 169 12.63 -12.00 9.64
CA LYS A 169 11.44 -12.84 9.87
C LYS A 169 11.06 -12.91 11.36
N PRO A 170 9.77 -13.12 11.71
CA PRO A 170 8.62 -13.35 10.81
C PRO A 170 8.02 -12.06 10.24
N ASN A 171 8.29 -10.90 10.84
CA ASN A 171 7.60 -9.64 10.57
C ASN A 171 8.50 -8.59 9.90
N ALA A 172 8.91 -8.82 8.64
CA ALA A 172 9.69 -7.84 7.90
C ALA A 172 8.83 -6.63 7.49
N PRO A 173 9.25 -5.36 7.70
CA PRO A 173 8.54 -4.17 7.24
C PRO A 173 8.46 -4.08 5.71
N LEU A 174 7.43 -3.40 5.20
CA LEU A 174 7.27 -3.16 3.76
C LEU A 174 7.89 -1.81 3.37
N LEU A 175 9.22 -1.79 3.18
CA LEU A 175 9.98 -0.55 2.97
C LEU A 175 9.55 0.26 1.74
N ALA A 176 9.04 -0.39 0.70
CA ALA A 176 8.51 0.28 -0.49
C ALA A 176 7.40 1.30 -0.13
N LYS A 177 6.62 1.06 0.94
CA LYS A 177 5.58 1.96 1.43
C LYS A 177 6.10 3.12 2.29
N VAL A 178 7.38 3.16 2.65
CA VAL A 178 7.94 4.25 3.47
C VAL A 178 8.36 5.40 2.58
N THR A 179 7.42 6.30 2.28
CA THR A 179 7.64 7.51 1.48
C THR A 179 7.70 8.76 2.37
N ALA A 180 8.07 9.91 1.80
CA ALA A 180 8.14 11.17 2.54
C ALA A 180 6.81 11.56 3.22
N ASN A 181 5.67 11.25 2.58
CA ASN A 181 4.33 11.53 3.12
C ASN A 181 3.92 10.54 4.22
N HIS A 182 4.51 9.34 4.23
CA HIS A 182 4.19 8.31 5.22
C HIS A 182 4.97 8.48 6.53
N VAL A 183 6.09 9.21 6.52
CA VAL A 183 6.96 9.42 7.71
C VAL A 183 6.19 9.95 8.94
N PRO A 184 5.31 10.95 8.84
CA PRO A 184 4.49 11.39 9.98
C PRO A 184 3.67 10.26 10.62
N GLU A 185 3.01 9.42 9.81
CA GLU A 185 2.18 8.32 10.32
C GLU A 185 3.04 7.20 10.95
N VAL A 186 4.20 6.90 10.39
CA VAL A 186 5.19 6.01 11.03
C VAL A 186 5.53 6.51 12.43
N TYR A 187 5.84 7.81 12.56
CA TYR A 187 6.17 8.40 13.85
C TYR A 187 4.99 8.58 14.80
N LYS A 188 3.74 8.45 14.33
CA LYS A 188 2.54 8.46 15.18
C LYS A 188 2.51 7.25 16.12
N GLN A 189 3.04 6.13 15.65
CA GLN A 189 2.92 4.84 16.35
C GLN A 189 4.29 4.26 16.72
N SER A 190 5.33 4.48 15.92
CA SER A 190 6.69 3.98 16.16
C SER A 190 7.68 5.08 16.51
N ASN A 191 8.73 4.73 17.23
CA ASN A 191 9.89 5.59 17.44
C ASN A 191 10.99 5.37 16.40
N TYR A 192 10.83 4.36 15.55
CA TYR A 192 11.81 3.98 14.54
C TYR A 192 11.23 4.19 13.14
N SER A 193 12.00 4.82 12.28
CA SER A 193 11.75 4.86 10.84
C SER A 193 13.06 4.66 10.09
N LEU A 194 13.10 3.65 9.23
CA LEU A 194 14.10 3.56 8.17
C LEU A 194 13.62 4.45 7.01
N LEU A 195 14.52 5.23 6.42
CA LEU A 195 14.27 6.07 5.24
C LEU A 195 15.01 5.45 4.04
N PRO A 196 14.32 4.67 3.18
CA PRO A 196 14.98 3.96 2.09
C PRO A 196 15.54 4.92 1.03
N GLU A 197 16.77 4.70 0.58
CA GLU A 197 17.41 5.58 -0.41
C GLU A 197 16.58 5.70 -1.69
N ARG A 198 15.97 4.60 -2.15
CA ARG A 198 15.12 4.62 -3.37
C ARG A 198 13.95 5.60 -3.26
N ASN A 199 13.39 5.76 -2.06
CA ASN A 199 12.22 6.60 -1.83
C ASN A 199 12.59 8.05 -1.48
N PHE A 200 13.76 8.29 -0.87
CA PHE A 200 14.17 9.61 -0.38
C PHE A 200 15.25 10.29 -1.24
N LEU A 201 15.99 9.52 -2.03
CA LEU A 201 17.05 9.95 -2.95
C LEU A 201 16.89 9.22 -4.31
N PRO A 202 15.73 9.31 -4.99
CA PRO A 202 15.44 8.49 -6.17
C PRO A 202 16.46 8.67 -7.32
N ARG A 203 17.04 9.87 -7.45
CA ARG A 203 18.06 10.17 -8.46
C ARG A 203 19.37 9.38 -8.28
N MET A 204 19.63 8.84 -7.08
CA MET A 204 20.79 7.98 -6.81
C MET A 204 20.80 6.70 -7.62
N GLN A 205 19.66 6.25 -8.16
CA GLN A 205 19.58 5.03 -8.98
C GLN A 205 20.57 5.02 -10.16
N HIS A 206 20.78 6.18 -10.79
CA HIS A 206 21.68 6.33 -11.93
C HIS A 206 23.15 6.21 -11.50
N ALA A 207 23.50 6.80 -10.36
CA ALA A 207 24.85 6.67 -9.80
C ALA A 207 25.10 5.26 -9.27
N ASN A 208 24.14 4.62 -8.61
CA ASN A 208 24.30 3.31 -8.00
C ASN A 208 24.68 2.23 -9.00
N ARG A 209 24.07 2.24 -10.19
CA ARG A 209 24.43 1.29 -11.26
C ARG A 209 25.92 1.34 -11.61
N ILE A 210 26.49 2.54 -11.68
CA ILE A 210 27.91 2.75 -11.98
C ILE A 210 28.78 2.42 -10.78
N ARG A 211 28.40 2.91 -9.60
CA ARG A 211 29.19 2.74 -8.36
C ARG A 211 29.35 1.26 -7.99
N LEU A 212 28.27 0.48 -8.07
CA LEU A 212 28.31 -0.97 -7.83
C LEU A 212 29.21 -1.70 -8.85
N GLY A 213 29.21 -1.26 -10.11
CA GLY A 213 30.08 -1.81 -11.14
C GLY A 213 31.57 -1.46 -10.95
N LEU A 214 31.87 -0.29 -10.38
CA LEU A 214 33.25 0.14 -10.10
C LEU A 214 33.85 -0.57 -8.88
N GLY A 215 33.05 -0.88 -7.86
CA GLY A 215 33.50 -1.57 -6.65
C GLY A 215 34.56 -0.81 -5.83
N ILE A 216 34.66 0.50 -6.01
CA ILE A 216 35.55 1.39 -5.25
C ILE A 216 34.73 2.39 -4.43
N ARG A 217 35.37 2.98 -3.41
CA ARG A 217 34.79 4.10 -2.67
C ARG A 217 34.62 5.30 -3.59
N THR A 218 33.52 6.00 -3.44
CA THR A 218 33.21 7.19 -4.23
C THR A 218 32.83 8.36 -3.32
N ILE A 219 32.74 9.55 -3.91
CA ILE A 219 32.28 10.76 -3.22
C ILE A 219 30.90 10.57 -2.58
N PHE A 220 30.04 9.74 -3.17
CA PHE A 220 28.70 9.49 -2.67
C PHE A 220 28.69 8.80 -1.31
N ASP A 221 29.68 7.96 -0.99
CA ASP A 221 29.77 7.25 0.29
C ASP A 221 29.98 8.22 1.47
N LEU A 222 30.55 9.40 1.20
CA LEU A 222 30.68 10.49 2.18
C LEU A 222 29.49 11.45 2.13
N THR A 223 29.03 11.84 0.94
CA THR A 223 27.94 12.80 0.83
C THR A 223 26.61 12.23 1.33
N SER A 224 26.37 10.92 1.23
CA SER A 224 25.14 10.27 1.71
C SER A 224 24.91 10.37 3.21
N THR A 225 26.00 10.35 3.98
CA THR A 225 25.96 10.52 5.44
C THR A 225 25.56 11.95 5.80
N LEU A 226 25.96 12.93 4.98
CA LEU A 226 25.63 14.34 5.19
C LEU A 226 24.26 14.70 4.59
N LEU A 227 23.86 14.06 3.50
CA LEU A 227 22.59 14.19 2.77
C LEU A 227 21.43 13.44 3.47
N HIS A 228 21.32 13.49 4.79
CA HIS A 228 20.20 12.86 5.48
C HIS A 228 18.87 13.57 5.10
N PRO A 229 17.81 12.85 4.65
CA PRO A 229 16.58 13.46 4.12
C PRO A 229 15.85 14.41 5.09
N LEU A 230 16.06 14.23 6.39
CA LEU A 230 15.46 15.06 7.43
C LEU A 230 16.31 16.27 7.86
N ASN A 231 17.57 16.41 7.40
CA ASN A 231 18.46 17.50 7.83
C ASN A 231 17.90 18.88 7.45
N ALA A 232 17.52 19.08 6.18
CA ALA A 232 17.03 20.37 5.68
C ALA A 232 15.60 20.70 6.16
N SER A 233 14.82 19.67 6.47
CA SER A 233 13.38 19.79 6.70
C SER A 233 13.06 20.00 8.19
N CYS A 234 13.65 19.20 9.07
CA CYS A 234 13.27 19.20 10.49
C CYS A 234 14.43 18.92 11.46
N GLY A 235 15.68 19.01 11.02
CA GLY A 235 16.89 18.92 11.85
C GLY A 235 17.07 17.64 12.68
N LEU A 236 18.19 16.94 12.49
CA LEU A 236 18.61 15.89 13.42
C LEU A 236 19.18 16.53 14.70
N GLU A 237 18.73 16.07 15.87
CA GLU A 237 19.21 16.55 17.16
C GLU A 237 20.59 15.98 17.48
N ALA A 238 20.70 14.65 17.44
CA ALA A 238 21.89 13.91 17.80
C ALA A 238 22.26 12.88 16.73
N ARG A 239 23.53 12.81 16.36
CA ARG A 239 24.03 11.81 15.40
C ARG A 239 25.28 11.12 15.91
N VAL A 240 25.35 9.82 15.73
CA VAL A 240 26.61 9.08 15.77
C VAL A 240 26.98 8.74 14.33
N VAL A 241 28.14 9.21 13.88
CA VAL A 241 28.60 9.06 12.50
C VAL A 241 29.93 8.35 12.45
N GLY A 242 29.94 7.17 11.84
CA GLY A 242 31.11 6.39 11.53
C GLY A 242 31.88 6.91 10.32
N VAL A 243 33.21 6.99 10.41
CA VAL A 243 34.06 7.28 9.25
C VAL A 243 35.29 6.38 9.20
N ALA A 244 35.52 5.75 8.05
CA ALA A 244 36.66 4.87 7.82
C ALA A 244 38.00 5.61 7.57
N ASN A 245 38.02 6.95 7.59
CA ASN A 245 39.25 7.73 7.41
C ASN A 245 39.39 8.75 8.56
N PRO A 246 40.43 8.62 9.42
CA PRO A 246 40.58 9.48 10.58
C PRO A 246 40.82 10.95 10.21
N VAL A 247 41.37 11.24 9.03
CA VAL A 247 41.56 12.62 8.54
C VAL A 247 40.22 13.33 8.30
N LEU A 248 39.19 12.57 7.94
CA LEU A 248 37.84 13.11 7.70
C LEU A 248 37.04 13.30 8.98
N GLY A 249 37.43 12.68 10.09
CA GLY A 249 36.76 12.79 11.40
C GLY A 249 36.46 14.24 11.84
N PRO A 250 37.47 15.09 12.03
CA PRO A 250 37.25 16.47 12.47
C PRO A 250 36.49 17.30 11.43
N VAL A 251 36.70 16.99 10.15
CA VAL A 251 36.08 17.68 9.01
C VAL A 251 34.57 17.40 8.95
N LEU A 252 34.17 16.14 9.14
CA LEU A 252 32.75 15.75 9.18
C LEU A 252 32.05 16.33 10.40
N ALA A 253 32.71 16.34 11.57
CA ALA A 253 32.18 16.97 12.77
C ALA A 253 31.94 18.48 12.54
N GLN A 254 32.87 19.14 11.84
CA GLN A 254 32.76 20.53 11.44
C GLN A 254 31.62 20.77 10.45
N ALA A 255 31.52 19.96 9.40
CA ALA A 255 30.45 20.07 8.40
C ALA A 255 29.07 19.87 9.02
N LEU A 256 28.90 18.88 9.89
CA LEU A 256 27.63 18.62 10.58
C LEU A 256 27.23 19.77 11.51
N ARG A 257 28.22 20.43 12.16
CA ARG A 257 27.99 21.66 12.93
C ARG A 257 27.45 22.77 12.03
N ASP A 258 28.08 22.99 10.88
CA ASP A 258 27.73 24.07 9.95
C ASP A 258 26.38 23.82 9.26
N MET A 259 25.98 22.55 9.14
CA MET A 259 24.64 22.12 8.70
C MET A 259 23.56 22.20 9.78
N GLY A 260 23.90 22.65 11.00
CA GLY A 260 22.96 22.89 12.09
C GLY A 260 22.67 21.68 13.00
N VAL A 261 23.43 20.58 12.89
CA VAL A 261 23.32 19.45 13.82
C VAL A 261 23.88 19.85 15.19
N ARG A 262 23.09 19.63 16.24
CA ARG A 262 23.40 20.15 17.58
C ARG A 262 24.35 19.26 18.38
N LYS A 263 24.15 17.95 18.30
CA LYS A 263 24.93 16.94 19.03
C LYS A 263 25.46 15.93 18.03
N VAL A 264 26.78 15.76 17.98
CA VAL A 264 27.41 14.84 17.02
C VAL A 264 28.52 14.10 17.73
N LEU A 265 28.64 12.81 17.48
CA LEU A 265 29.83 12.04 17.77
C LEU A 265 30.29 11.38 16.48
N VAL A 266 31.38 11.90 15.91
CA VAL A 266 32.06 11.24 14.80
C VAL A 266 33.04 10.22 15.38
N VAL A 267 33.00 8.98 14.90
CA VAL A 267 33.86 7.89 15.36
C VAL A 267 34.67 7.31 14.21
N CYS A 268 35.92 6.98 14.49
CA CYS A 268 36.80 6.22 13.60
C CYS A 268 37.51 5.17 14.45
N GLY A 269 37.14 3.90 14.28
CA GLY A 269 37.83 2.77 14.90
C GLY A 269 39.28 2.70 14.43
N ASN A 270 40.13 1.97 15.17
CA ASN A 270 41.46 1.61 14.65
C ASN A 270 41.29 0.86 13.32
N ASP A 271 42.37 0.78 12.55
CA ASP A 271 42.39 0.08 11.26
C ASP A 271 41.34 0.60 10.25
N SER A 272 41.01 1.91 10.34
CA SER A 272 40.15 2.60 9.38
C SER A 272 38.73 2.03 9.34
N MET A 273 38.14 1.80 10.51
CA MET A 273 36.75 1.33 10.66
C MET A 273 35.78 2.49 10.93
N ASP A 274 34.60 2.43 10.31
CA ASP A 274 33.48 3.34 10.54
C ASP A 274 32.58 2.93 11.73
N ILE A 275 33.07 2.04 12.58
CA ILE A 275 32.40 1.63 13.82
C ILE A 275 33.28 1.90 15.03
N ILE A 276 32.68 1.93 16.22
CA ILE A 276 33.42 1.82 17.48
C ILE A 276 34.10 0.45 17.50
N ALA A 277 35.44 0.47 17.56
CA ALA A 277 36.24 -0.73 17.40
C ALA A 277 35.94 -1.78 18.50
N PRO A 278 35.69 -3.05 18.14
CA PRO A 278 35.46 -4.13 19.10
C PRO A 278 36.74 -4.50 19.87
N GLU A 279 37.90 -4.13 19.34
CA GLU A 279 39.23 -4.30 19.94
C GLU A 279 40.05 -3.03 19.66
N GLY A 280 40.85 -2.57 20.63
CA GLY A 280 41.69 -1.38 20.46
C GLY A 280 40.96 -0.05 20.67
N SER A 281 41.48 1.03 20.06
CA SER A 281 41.00 2.40 20.30
C SER A 281 40.19 2.97 19.15
N THR A 282 39.13 3.68 19.49
CA THR A 282 38.31 4.49 18.57
C THR A 282 38.64 5.97 18.80
N SER A 283 38.98 6.71 17.74
CA SER A 283 39.12 8.17 17.80
C SER A 283 37.73 8.81 17.67
N CYS A 284 37.45 9.79 18.52
CA CYS A 284 36.12 10.37 18.66
C CYS A 284 36.19 11.90 18.59
N TRP A 285 35.35 12.51 17.75
CA TRP A 285 35.17 13.95 17.66
C TRP A 285 33.73 14.29 18.05
N MET A 286 33.56 14.87 19.23
CA MET A 286 32.27 15.14 19.81
C MET A 286 31.95 16.63 19.78
N LEU A 287 30.77 16.94 19.26
CA LEU A 287 30.14 18.25 19.31
C LEU A 287 28.95 18.17 20.27
N THR A 288 28.91 19.05 21.27
CA THR A 288 27.76 19.19 22.16
C THR A 288 27.37 20.66 22.29
N ASN A 289 26.41 21.11 21.48
CA ASN A 289 25.81 22.44 21.63
C ASN A 289 24.72 22.42 22.72
N ALA A 290 24.97 23.09 23.84
CA ALA A 290 24.02 23.17 24.97
C ALA A 290 22.91 24.24 24.78
N SER A 291 23.08 25.20 23.86
CA SER A 291 22.12 26.31 23.62
C SER A 291 22.03 26.64 22.13
N ALA A 292 20.83 27.00 21.65
CA ALA A 292 20.57 27.45 20.29
C ALA A 292 21.26 28.78 19.92
N GLU A 293 21.78 29.51 20.91
CA GLU A 293 22.41 30.83 20.74
C GLU A 293 23.96 30.76 20.77
N ALA A 294 24.53 29.61 21.12
CA ALA A 294 25.98 29.44 21.18
C ALA A 294 26.56 29.12 19.79
N THR A 295 27.10 30.13 19.12
CA THR A 295 27.76 29.99 17.80
C THR A 295 29.16 29.38 17.88
N SER A 296 29.65 28.98 19.05
CA SER A 296 31.04 28.60 19.30
C SER A 296 31.24 27.30 20.10
N ALA A 297 30.43 26.25 19.89
CA ALA A 297 30.79 24.96 20.50
C ALA A 297 32.07 24.39 19.89
N GLU A 298 33.01 24.08 20.79
CA GLU A 298 34.25 23.39 20.49
C GLU A 298 33.99 21.90 20.23
N ILE A 299 34.69 21.36 19.23
CA ILE A 299 34.69 19.92 18.94
C ILE A 299 35.75 19.29 19.84
N GLN A 300 35.31 18.47 20.79
CA GLN A 300 36.21 17.76 21.69
C GLN A 300 36.73 16.48 21.03
N HIS A 301 38.05 16.28 21.06
CA HIS A 301 38.67 15.05 20.57
C HIS A 301 39.15 14.17 21.74
N PHE A 302 38.77 12.90 21.73
CA PHE A 302 39.19 11.90 22.71
C PHE A 302 39.20 10.50 22.10
N ARG A 303 39.55 9.49 22.90
CA ARG A 303 39.53 8.08 22.47
C ARG A 303 38.63 7.25 23.38
N LEU A 304 37.96 6.27 22.79
CA LEU A 304 37.16 5.25 23.48
C LEU A 304 37.71 3.86 23.21
N GLN A 305 37.52 2.97 24.18
CA GLN A 305 37.84 1.54 24.10
C GLN A 305 36.67 0.73 24.71
N PRO A 306 36.51 -0.57 24.38
CA PRO A 306 35.41 -1.39 24.90
C PRO A 306 35.27 -1.34 26.43
N ARG A 307 36.39 -1.28 27.16
CA ARG A 307 36.40 -1.16 28.63
C ARG A 307 35.74 0.12 29.17
N ASP A 308 35.69 1.20 28.38
CA ASP A 308 35.03 2.44 28.78
C ASP A 308 33.51 2.25 28.88
N PHE A 309 32.96 1.28 28.13
CA PHE A 309 31.57 0.81 28.20
C PHE A 309 31.36 -0.30 29.24
N GLY A 310 32.43 -0.77 29.91
CA GLY A 310 32.37 -1.89 30.84
C GLY A 310 32.31 -3.25 30.14
N LEU A 311 32.73 -3.32 28.87
CA LEU A 311 32.71 -4.51 28.03
C LEU A 311 34.13 -5.01 27.76
N SER A 312 34.25 -6.29 27.41
CA SER A 312 35.50 -6.93 27.00
C SER A 312 35.88 -6.54 25.57
N GLU A 313 37.18 -6.58 25.27
CA GLU A 313 37.64 -6.51 23.87
C GLU A 313 37.32 -7.83 23.16
N ASN A 314 36.86 -7.73 21.91
CA ASN A 314 36.55 -8.86 21.05
C ASN A 314 37.33 -8.75 19.75
N PRO A 315 37.97 -9.84 19.28
CA PRO A 315 38.70 -9.82 18.02
C PRO A 315 37.81 -9.35 16.87
N LEU A 316 38.33 -8.52 15.96
CA LEU A 316 37.56 -8.02 14.81
C LEU A 316 36.89 -9.15 14.00
N ALA A 317 37.57 -10.30 13.85
CA ALA A 317 37.04 -11.48 13.17
C ALA A 317 35.73 -12.03 13.78
N SER A 318 35.43 -11.71 15.04
CA SER A 318 34.23 -12.18 15.73
C SER A 318 32.97 -11.40 15.36
N VAL A 319 33.11 -10.16 14.85
CA VAL A 319 32.01 -9.30 14.41
C VAL A 319 31.90 -9.18 12.88
N GLN A 320 32.76 -9.88 12.15
CA GLN A 320 32.71 -9.92 10.69
C GLN A 320 31.38 -10.50 10.21
N ALA A 321 30.86 -9.94 9.12
CA ALA A 321 29.69 -10.47 8.44
C ALA A 321 30.03 -11.84 7.84
N LYS A 322 29.30 -12.88 8.25
CA LYS A 322 29.61 -14.29 7.91
C LYS A 322 28.82 -14.82 6.70
N GLY A 323 27.99 -14.00 6.06
CA GLY A 323 27.32 -14.37 4.81
C GLY A 323 26.18 -13.44 4.42
N SER A 324 25.03 -13.98 4.00
CA SER A 324 24.00 -13.21 3.28
C SER A 324 23.18 -12.26 4.17
N SER A 325 22.42 -11.36 3.54
CA SER A 325 21.50 -10.43 4.23
C SER A 325 20.48 -11.16 5.11
N GLU A 326 20.03 -12.36 4.71
CA GLU A 326 19.13 -13.20 5.51
C GLU A 326 19.80 -13.73 6.77
N GLN A 327 21.11 -14.01 6.73
CA GLN A 327 21.85 -14.45 7.91
C GLN A 327 22.05 -13.30 8.91
N GLU A 328 22.41 -12.11 8.42
CA GLU A 328 22.45 -10.91 9.28
C GLU A 328 21.07 -10.57 9.85
N ALA A 329 20.00 -10.74 9.09
CA ALA A 329 18.63 -10.56 9.55
C ALA A 329 18.24 -11.57 10.65
N CYS A 330 18.75 -12.80 10.56
CA CYS A 330 18.62 -13.80 11.63
C CYS A 330 19.33 -13.33 12.92
N VAL A 331 20.55 -12.79 12.81
CA VAL A 331 21.29 -12.23 13.96
C VAL A 331 20.54 -11.04 14.56
N LEU A 332 19.99 -10.14 13.75
CA LEU A 332 19.13 -9.05 14.23
C LEU A 332 17.92 -9.61 14.99
N SER A 333 17.25 -10.62 14.44
CA SER A 333 16.11 -11.27 15.10
C SER A 333 16.51 -11.88 16.44
N GLN A 334 17.63 -12.63 16.51
CA GLN A 334 18.16 -13.18 17.76
C GLN A 334 18.50 -12.10 18.77
N LEU A 335 19.11 -10.99 18.32
CA LEU A 335 19.43 -9.85 19.17
C LEU A 335 18.17 -9.25 19.79
N LEU A 336 17.14 -8.95 18.98
CA LEU A 336 15.89 -8.33 19.44
C LEU A 336 15.07 -9.25 20.35
N HIS A 337 15.12 -10.56 20.13
CA HIS A 337 14.49 -11.56 21.00
C HIS A 337 15.34 -11.92 22.22
N ASN A 338 16.46 -11.22 22.45
CA ASN A 338 17.38 -11.45 23.56
C ASN A 338 17.91 -12.91 23.63
N GLN A 339 18.23 -13.48 22.48
CA GLN A 339 18.72 -14.87 22.34
C GLN A 339 20.25 -14.96 22.26
N LEU A 340 20.95 -13.83 22.10
CA LEU A 340 22.41 -13.76 22.16
C LEU A 340 22.90 -13.77 23.61
N SER A 341 24.03 -14.43 23.88
CA SER A 341 24.66 -14.41 25.20
C SER A 341 25.17 -13.01 25.55
N GLY A 342 25.30 -12.70 26.84
CA GLY A 342 25.73 -11.36 27.27
C GLY A 342 27.18 -11.01 26.87
N ASP A 343 28.00 -12.02 26.60
CA ASP A 343 29.36 -11.94 26.10
C ASP A 343 29.46 -12.06 24.57
N ASP A 344 28.32 -12.15 23.86
CA ASP A 344 28.32 -12.22 22.40
C ASP A 344 28.96 -10.96 21.78
N PRO A 345 29.97 -11.12 20.91
CA PRO A 345 30.69 -9.99 20.33
C PRO A 345 29.83 -9.02 19.51
N VAL A 346 28.81 -9.52 18.80
CA VAL A 346 27.90 -8.68 17.99
C VAL A 346 27.02 -7.87 18.92
N LEU A 347 26.44 -8.51 19.95
CA LEU A 347 25.67 -7.81 20.97
C LEU A 347 26.51 -6.70 21.62
N GLN A 348 27.73 -7.00 22.08
CA GLN A 348 28.59 -6.02 22.73
C GLN A 348 28.92 -4.83 21.80
N CYS A 349 29.18 -5.10 20.52
CA CYS A 349 29.41 -4.05 19.52
C CYS A 349 28.18 -3.15 19.33
N VAL A 350 26.98 -3.74 19.22
CA VAL A 350 25.72 -3.00 19.15
C VAL A 350 25.50 -2.16 20.40
N LEU A 351 25.73 -2.71 21.59
CA LEU A 351 25.59 -1.98 22.86
C LEU A 351 26.50 -0.75 22.93
N MET A 352 27.73 -0.82 22.43
CA MET A 352 28.63 0.35 22.39
C MET A 352 28.07 1.47 21.52
N HIS A 353 27.50 1.15 20.35
CA HIS A 353 26.94 2.15 19.43
C HIS A 353 25.65 2.78 19.97
N VAL A 354 24.77 1.96 20.56
CA VAL A 354 23.56 2.45 21.24
C VAL A 354 23.95 3.35 22.41
N ALA A 355 24.89 2.91 23.25
CA ALA A 355 25.41 3.69 24.37
C ALA A 355 26.01 5.02 23.90
N ALA A 356 26.74 5.01 22.79
CA ALA A 356 27.31 6.21 22.22
C ALA A 356 26.24 7.22 21.81
N LEU A 357 25.14 6.77 21.19
CA LEU A 357 24.02 7.65 20.87
C LEU A 357 23.28 8.12 22.13
N PHE A 358 23.10 7.26 23.13
CA PHE A 358 22.45 7.63 24.40
C PHE A 358 23.25 8.69 25.18
N VAL A 359 24.58 8.58 25.21
CA VAL A 359 25.45 9.60 25.79
C VAL A 359 25.41 10.89 24.98
N THR A 360 25.54 10.78 23.64
CA THR A 360 25.57 11.95 22.74
C THR A 360 24.25 12.71 22.75
N SER A 361 23.11 12.02 22.79
CA SER A 361 21.78 12.64 22.92
C SER A 361 21.58 13.27 24.30
N GLY A 362 22.16 12.68 25.35
CA GLY A 362 22.01 13.11 26.74
C GLY A 362 20.90 12.36 27.49
N VAL A 363 20.32 11.30 26.90
CA VAL A 363 19.24 10.53 27.54
C VAL A 363 19.72 9.84 28.83
N CYS A 364 20.99 9.43 28.90
CA CYS A 364 21.60 8.90 30.13
C CYS A 364 21.61 9.92 31.29
N GLY A 365 21.68 11.22 31.01
CA GLY A 365 21.61 12.24 32.07
C GLY A 365 20.20 12.42 32.62
N ALA A 366 19.20 12.10 31.81
CA ALA A 366 17.80 12.41 32.06
C ALA A 366 17.02 11.31 32.79
N LEU A 367 17.36 10.05 32.54
CA LEU A 367 16.70 8.86 33.11
C LEU A 367 17.33 8.44 34.45
N ARG A 368 17.95 9.39 35.18
CA ARG A 368 18.74 9.12 36.37
C ARG A 368 17.87 8.85 37.60
N GLU A 369 18.10 7.74 38.27
CA GLU A 369 17.48 7.40 39.56
C GLU A 369 18.47 7.46 40.76
N ASP A 370 19.76 7.10 40.58
CA ASP A 370 20.59 6.64 41.73
C ASP A 370 21.78 7.52 42.16
N GLY A 371 21.96 8.72 41.59
CA GLY A 371 22.95 9.71 42.07
C GLY A 371 24.46 9.40 41.89
N VAL A 372 24.86 8.17 41.56
CA VAL A 372 26.27 7.81 41.26
C VAL A 372 26.65 8.20 39.83
N VAL A 373 27.77 8.92 39.67
CA VAL A 373 28.27 9.39 38.36
C VAL A 373 29.56 8.65 38.01
N GLU A 374 29.44 7.63 37.17
CA GLU A 374 30.59 7.01 36.51
C GLU A 374 30.79 7.68 35.13
N THR A 375 31.84 8.49 34.99
CA THR A 375 32.20 9.18 33.74
C THR A 375 33.48 8.62 33.16
N GLY A 376 33.48 8.37 31.85
CA GLY A 376 34.67 7.98 31.09
C GLY A 376 35.22 9.12 30.22
N PRO A 377 36.00 8.79 29.18
CA PRO A 377 36.56 9.78 28.25
C PRO A 377 35.52 10.73 27.67
N GLY A 378 35.89 11.98 27.43
CA GLY A 378 34.95 13.02 26.94
C GLY A 378 33.84 13.40 27.94
N GLY A 379 33.91 12.93 29.20
CA GLY A 379 32.86 13.17 30.20
C GLY A 379 31.60 12.32 29.99
N GLY A 380 31.64 11.34 29.09
CA GLY A 380 30.48 10.50 28.77
C GLY A 380 30.21 9.41 29.80
N ARG A 381 28.91 9.08 30.00
CA ARG A 381 28.44 8.01 30.90
C ARG A 381 28.30 6.69 30.13
N TRP A 382 29.39 6.21 29.54
CA TRP A 382 29.39 5.12 28.57
C TRP A 382 28.91 3.78 29.15
N LYS A 383 29.33 3.41 30.37
CA LYS A 383 28.87 2.18 31.03
C LYS A 383 27.38 2.18 31.34
N GLU A 384 26.85 3.33 31.77
CA GLU A 384 25.42 3.50 31.99
C GLU A 384 24.65 3.43 30.68
N GLY A 385 25.15 4.06 29.62
CA GLY A 385 24.59 3.93 28.28
C GLY A 385 24.54 2.47 27.81
N ALA A 386 25.58 1.67 28.08
CA ALA A 386 25.62 0.26 27.70
C ALA A 386 24.63 -0.59 28.52
N ARG A 387 24.48 -0.33 29.83
CA ARG A 387 23.47 -0.98 30.68
C ARG A 387 22.05 -0.63 30.22
N LEU A 388 21.78 0.64 29.90
CA LEU A 388 20.49 1.09 29.36
C LEU A 388 20.20 0.47 27.99
N ALA A 389 21.20 0.40 27.11
CA ALA A 389 21.07 -0.28 25.82
C ALA A 389 20.72 -1.76 25.99
N ARG A 390 21.32 -2.44 26.99
CA ARG A 390 21.01 -3.83 27.29
C ARG A 390 19.60 -3.99 27.84
N SER A 391 19.12 -3.07 28.69
CA SER A 391 17.75 -3.14 29.21
C SER A 391 16.71 -2.98 28.10
N CYS A 392 16.93 -2.08 27.12
CA CYS A 392 16.04 -1.94 25.95
C CYS A 392 15.79 -3.25 25.18
N ILE A 393 16.78 -4.16 25.17
CA ILE A 393 16.66 -5.50 24.57
C ILE A 393 15.99 -6.47 25.55
N MET A 394 16.47 -6.53 26.80
CA MET A 394 15.95 -7.46 27.83
C MET A 394 14.46 -7.24 28.13
N ASP A 395 14.02 -5.98 28.14
CA ASP A 395 12.65 -5.57 28.45
C ASP A 395 11.71 -5.72 27.23
N GLY A 396 12.24 -6.09 26.05
CA GLY A 396 11.49 -6.26 24.81
C GLY A 396 11.04 -4.95 24.15
N GLU A 397 11.44 -3.79 24.67
CA GLU A 397 11.05 -2.48 24.10
C GLU A 397 11.58 -2.28 22.68
N ALA A 398 12.82 -2.71 22.41
CA ALA A 398 13.42 -2.63 21.09
C ALA A 398 12.65 -3.50 20.07
N LEU A 399 12.30 -4.73 20.45
CA LEU A 399 11.50 -5.63 19.63
C LEU A 399 10.12 -5.03 19.33
N LYS A 400 9.42 -4.54 20.35
CA LYS A 400 8.11 -3.89 20.20
C LYS A 400 8.17 -2.68 19.26
N GLY A 401 9.20 -1.84 19.37
CA GLY A 401 9.40 -0.70 18.48
C GLY A 401 9.59 -1.12 17.02
N PHE A 402 10.39 -2.16 16.78
CA PHE A 402 10.62 -2.73 15.46
C PHE A 402 9.35 -3.38 14.87
N GLU A 403 8.63 -4.17 15.64
CA GLU A 403 7.36 -4.79 15.21
C GLU A 403 6.28 -3.75 14.93
N THR A 404 6.22 -2.67 15.71
CA THR A 404 5.29 -1.55 15.46
C THR A 404 5.63 -0.86 14.15
N PHE A 405 6.93 -0.62 13.87
CA PHE A 405 7.36 -0.12 12.57
C PHE A 405 6.94 -1.07 11.43
N ALA A 406 7.18 -2.37 11.57
CA ALA A 406 6.76 -3.37 10.59
C ALA A 406 5.24 -3.40 10.39
N TYR A 407 4.45 -3.24 11.45
CA TYR A 407 3.00 -3.17 11.38
C TYR A 407 2.52 -1.92 10.62
N VAL A 408 3.01 -0.73 10.96
CA VAL A 408 2.59 0.53 10.33
C VAL A 408 2.96 0.57 8.85
N THR A 409 4.15 0.11 8.50
CA THR A 409 4.57 0.01 7.08
C THR A 409 3.74 -0.98 6.28
N LYS A 410 3.11 -1.95 6.95
CA LYS A 410 2.18 -2.89 6.33
C LYS A 410 0.74 -2.44 6.36
N LYS A 411 0.37 -1.43 7.17
CA LYS A 411 -1.02 -0.95 7.30
C LYS A 411 -1.50 -0.60 5.90
N PRO A 412 -2.38 -1.42 5.30
CA PRO A 412 -2.83 -1.15 3.94
C PRO A 412 -3.82 0.01 4.02
N ASP A 413 -3.87 0.85 2.98
CA ASP A 413 -5.13 1.51 2.65
C ASP A 413 -6.21 0.41 2.63
N PRO A 414 -7.45 0.66 3.11
CA PRO A 414 -8.47 -0.37 3.15
C PRO A 414 -8.53 -1.09 1.80
N SER A 415 -8.65 -2.43 1.83
CA SER A 415 -8.75 -3.23 0.60
C SER A 415 -9.75 -2.56 -0.35
N LEU A 416 -9.36 -2.42 -1.62
CA LEU A 416 -10.21 -1.78 -2.60
C LEU A 416 -11.49 -2.60 -2.71
N CYS A 417 -12.60 -2.00 -2.28
CA CYS A 417 -13.88 -2.69 -2.17
C CYS A 417 -15.00 -1.77 -2.62
N CYS A 418 -15.98 -2.32 -3.32
CA CYS A 418 -17.15 -1.57 -3.74
C CYS A 418 -17.97 -1.15 -2.51
N VAL A 419 -18.23 0.13 -2.34
CA VAL A 419 -18.99 0.63 -1.17
C VAL A 419 -20.48 0.25 -1.18
N ILE A 420 -20.97 -0.34 -2.27
CA ILE A 420 -22.36 -0.76 -2.43
C ILE A 420 -22.53 -2.25 -2.12
N CYS A 421 -21.74 -3.10 -2.76
CA CYS A 421 -21.83 -4.54 -2.55
C CYS A 421 -20.79 -5.07 -1.53
N GLY A 422 -19.79 -4.28 -1.12
CA GLY A 422 -18.75 -4.71 -0.18
C GLY A 422 -17.84 -5.83 -0.70
N ALA A 423 -17.84 -6.09 -2.01
CA ALA A 423 -16.93 -7.03 -2.64
C ALA A 423 -15.63 -6.34 -3.06
N ASP A 424 -14.54 -7.11 -3.09
CA ASP A 424 -13.25 -6.67 -3.60
C ASP A 424 -13.24 -6.49 -5.13
N PHE A 425 -12.23 -5.79 -5.63
CA PHE A 425 -11.97 -5.68 -7.07
C PHE A 425 -10.81 -6.62 -7.39
N PRO A 426 -11.06 -7.81 -7.96
CA PRO A 426 -10.01 -8.78 -8.21
C PRO A 426 -8.99 -8.26 -9.23
N LEU A 427 -7.74 -8.68 -9.12
CA LEU A 427 -6.77 -8.51 -10.21
C LEU A 427 -7.19 -9.41 -11.39
N CYS A 428 -7.15 -8.87 -12.60
CA CYS A 428 -7.51 -9.56 -13.82
C CYS A 428 -6.33 -9.61 -14.79
N ASP A 429 -6.24 -10.69 -15.58
CA ASP A 429 -5.37 -10.75 -16.75
C ASP A 429 -5.98 -9.88 -17.87
N VAL A 430 -5.20 -8.95 -18.40
CA VAL A 430 -5.65 -8.05 -19.46
C VAL A 430 -5.98 -8.80 -20.75
N GLU A 431 -5.37 -9.97 -20.97
CA GLU A 431 -5.66 -10.79 -22.14
C GLU A 431 -7.12 -11.24 -22.17
N GLU A 432 -7.75 -11.51 -21.03
CA GLU A 432 -9.17 -11.89 -20.98
C GLU A 432 -10.10 -10.74 -21.40
N VAL A 433 -9.71 -9.49 -21.10
CA VAL A 433 -10.41 -8.30 -21.59
C VAL A 433 -10.26 -8.19 -23.12
N TRP A 434 -9.09 -8.52 -23.65
CA TRP A 434 -8.81 -8.46 -25.10
C TRP A 434 -9.55 -9.52 -25.89
N GLU A 435 -9.79 -10.68 -25.29
CA GLU A 435 -10.58 -11.75 -25.90
C GLU A 435 -12.08 -11.41 -25.94
N GLU A 436 -12.57 -10.59 -25.02
CA GLU A 436 -13.94 -10.04 -25.06
C GLU A 436 -14.06 -8.84 -26.01
N ARG A 437 -13.00 -8.04 -26.15
CA ARG A 437 -12.97 -6.81 -26.96
C ARG A 437 -11.70 -6.69 -27.81
N GLU A 438 -11.70 -7.41 -28.92
CA GLU A 438 -10.60 -7.36 -29.90
C GLU A 438 -10.41 -5.94 -30.47
N ASP A 439 -11.46 -5.15 -30.59
CA ASP A 439 -11.38 -3.77 -31.05
C ASP A 439 -10.68 -2.84 -30.05
N TRP A 440 -10.76 -3.11 -28.74
CA TRP A 440 -9.97 -2.42 -27.72
C TRP A 440 -8.49 -2.82 -27.78
N ARG A 441 -8.23 -4.11 -28.04
CA ARG A 441 -6.87 -4.61 -28.30
C ARG A 441 -6.25 -3.94 -29.52
N GLU A 442 -7.01 -3.76 -30.61
CA GLU A 442 -6.52 -3.06 -31.79
C GLU A 442 -6.14 -1.60 -31.50
N LEU A 443 -6.85 -0.92 -30.59
CA LEU A 443 -6.49 0.44 -30.16
C LEU A 443 -5.16 0.45 -29.41
N TRP A 444 -4.94 -0.56 -28.56
CA TRP A 444 -3.69 -0.74 -27.83
C TRP A 444 -2.51 -1.06 -28.76
N ASP A 445 -2.68 -2.02 -29.66
CA ASP A 445 -1.62 -2.47 -30.58
C ASP A 445 -1.16 -1.36 -31.54
N LYS A 446 -2.03 -0.38 -31.84
CA LYS A 446 -1.68 0.80 -32.65
C LYS A 446 -0.70 1.73 -31.97
N ASP A 447 -0.81 1.91 -30.65
CA ASP A 447 0.08 2.77 -29.87
C ASP A 447 0.13 2.32 -28.41
N TRP A 448 1.02 1.35 -28.14
CA TRP A 448 1.25 0.79 -26.80
C TRP A 448 1.74 1.82 -25.78
N SER A 449 2.13 3.03 -26.21
CA SER A 449 2.57 4.11 -25.31
C SER A 449 1.40 4.94 -24.75
N ARG A 450 0.16 4.73 -25.23
CA ARG A 450 -1.02 5.48 -24.81
C ARG A 450 -2.02 4.63 -24.05
N SER A 451 -2.68 5.25 -23.08
CA SER A 451 -3.79 4.61 -22.36
C SER A 451 -4.99 4.41 -23.31
N VAL A 452 -5.64 3.24 -23.25
CA VAL A 452 -6.89 2.98 -24.00
C VAL A 452 -8.04 3.62 -23.24
N ILE A 453 -8.63 4.68 -23.78
CA ILE A 453 -9.76 5.40 -23.19
C ILE A 453 -11.00 5.22 -24.07
N VAL A 454 -12.10 4.80 -23.47
CA VAL A 454 -13.39 4.58 -24.14
C VAL A 454 -14.51 5.34 -23.40
N PRO A 455 -15.69 5.55 -24.01
CA PRO A 455 -16.85 6.07 -23.31
C PRO A 455 -17.23 5.18 -22.12
N ALA A 456 -17.50 5.78 -20.96
CA ALA A 456 -17.88 5.01 -19.76
C ALA A 456 -19.17 4.19 -19.96
N GLU A 457 -20.12 4.74 -20.73
CA GLU A 457 -21.37 4.07 -21.08
C GLU A 457 -21.14 2.74 -21.82
N GLU A 458 -20.09 2.68 -22.64
CA GLU A 458 -19.76 1.49 -23.41
C GLU A 458 -19.41 0.32 -22.46
N LEU A 459 -18.54 0.57 -21.49
CA LEU A 459 -18.15 -0.41 -20.47
C LEU A 459 -19.32 -0.75 -19.51
N GLU A 460 -20.14 0.24 -19.17
CA GLU A 460 -21.33 0.07 -18.33
C GLU A 460 -22.42 -0.80 -18.96
N GLN A 461 -22.49 -0.82 -20.29
CA GLN A 461 -23.45 -1.61 -21.05
C GLN A 461 -22.89 -2.94 -21.53
N MET A 462 -21.62 -3.25 -21.25
CA MET A 462 -20.98 -4.49 -21.70
C MET A 462 -21.57 -5.72 -21.02
N ASP A 463 -21.82 -6.72 -21.85
CA ASP A 463 -22.10 -8.08 -21.42
C ASP A 463 -20.83 -8.91 -21.65
N PHE A 464 -20.13 -9.25 -20.57
CA PHE A 464 -18.96 -10.14 -20.63
C PHE A 464 -19.46 -11.58 -20.78
N ILE A 465 -19.33 -12.15 -21.97
CA ILE A 465 -19.93 -13.45 -22.32
C ILE A 465 -18.95 -14.59 -22.01
N LYS A 466 -17.70 -14.42 -22.40
CA LYS A 466 -16.63 -15.40 -22.24
C LYS A 466 -16.11 -15.45 -20.81
N TYR A 467 -15.99 -14.28 -20.17
CA TYR A 467 -15.49 -14.09 -18.81
C TYR A 467 -16.45 -13.23 -18.00
N PRO A 468 -17.59 -13.78 -17.54
CA PRO A 468 -18.62 -13.01 -16.87
C PRO A 468 -18.10 -12.19 -15.69
N TYR A 469 -17.16 -12.73 -14.91
CA TYR A 469 -16.63 -12.10 -13.69
C TYR A 469 -15.93 -10.74 -13.93
N LEU A 470 -15.53 -10.42 -15.17
CA LEU A 470 -14.88 -9.15 -15.53
C LEU A 470 -15.68 -7.90 -15.15
N TRP A 471 -16.99 -8.02 -14.93
CA TRP A 471 -17.78 -6.89 -14.42
C TRP A 471 -17.27 -6.36 -13.07
N SER A 472 -16.70 -7.24 -12.23
CA SER A 472 -16.22 -6.91 -10.88
C SER A 472 -14.81 -6.29 -10.90
N PHE A 473 -14.13 -6.30 -12.03
CA PHE A 473 -12.77 -5.78 -12.17
C PHE A 473 -12.71 -4.24 -12.21
N TRP A 474 -13.79 -3.61 -12.64
CA TRP A 474 -13.85 -2.18 -12.91
C TRP A 474 -14.48 -1.41 -11.77
N PHE A 475 -14.04 -0.17 -11.58
CA PHE A 475 -14.62 0.73 -10.59
C PHE A 475 -14.62 2.18 -11.06
N ARG A 476 -15.64 2.92 -10.64
CA ARG A 476 -15.62 4.38 -10.54
C ARG A 476 -15.63 4.76 -9.06
N ALA A 477 -15.23 5.98 -8.73
CA ALA A 477 -15.23 6.46 -7.36
C ALA A 477 -16.01 7.77 -7.23
N ILE A 478 -16.72 7.92 -6.11
CA ILE A 478 -17.11 9.24 -5.63
C ILE A 478 -15.90 9.78 -4.90
N LEU A 479 -15.31 10.87 -5.39
CA LEU A 479 -14.15 11.52 -4.81
C LEU A 479 -14.60 12.65 -3.90
N GLU A 480 -14.02 12.74 -2.73
CA GLU A 480 -14.17 13.84 -1.78
C GLU A 480 -12.80 14.51 -1.61
N ASP A 481 -12.71 15.81 -1.87
CA ASP A 481 -11.56 16.63 -1.53
C ASP A 481 -11.78 17.23 -0.13
N PRO A 482 -11.07 16.78 0.92
CA PRO A 482 -11.31 17.27 2.28
C PRO A 482 -10.96 18.76 2.44
N LYS A 483 -10.11 19.33 1.58
CA LYS A 483 -9.71 20.75 1.67
C LYS A 483 -10.82 21.68 1.22
N THR A 484 -11.56 21.28 0.20
CA THR A 484 -12.67 22.08 -0.38
C THR A 484 -14.04 21.57 0.05
N SER A 485 -14.12 20.39 0.67
CA SER A 485 -15.35 19.63 0.89
C SER A 485 -16.14 19.37 -0.39
N GLN A 486 -15.47 19.44 -1.56
CA GLN A 486 -16.10 19.19 -2.85
C GLN A 486 -16.16 17.69 -3.09
N THR A 487 -17.33 17.19 -3.48
CA THR A 487 -17.52 15.81 -3.92
C THR A 487 -17.80 15.74 -5.42
N ILE A 488 -17.09 14.90 -6.15
CA ILE A 488 -17.28 14.69 -7.60
C ILE A 488 -17.33 13.20 -7.93
N LEU A 489 -17.98 12.86 -9.04
CA LEU A 489 -17.98 11.49 -9.59
C LEU A 489 -16.84 11.35 -10.60
N SER A 490 -16.00 10.32 -10.44
CA SER A 490 -14.94 10.01 -11.41
C SER A 490 -15.48 9.23 -12.61
N GLY A 491 -14.63 9.09 -13.65
CA GLY A 491 -14.76 8.06 -14.66
C GLY A 491 -14.43 6.67 -14.11
N ILE A 492 -14.30 5.69 -15.01
CA ILE A 492 -14.06 4.28 -14.65
C ILE A 492 -12.57 3.92 -14.84
N SER A 493 -12.01 3.15 -13.92
CA SER A 493 -10.70 2.51 -14.03
C SER A 493 -10.76 1.04 -13.59
N ASN A 494 -9.62 0.34 -13.62
CA ASN A 494 -9.51 -1.08 -13.29
C ASN A 494 -8.72 -1.35 -12.01
N GLY A 495 -8.92 -2.55 -11.46
CA GLY A 495 -8.20 -3.08 -10.30
C GLY A 495 -6.69 -3.30 -10.49
N LEU A 496 -6.13 -3.28 -11.71
CA LEU A 496 -4.66 -3.33 -11.92
C LEU A 496 -3.93 -2.14 -11.28
N THR A 497 -4.68 -1.09 -10.93
CA THR A 497 -4.17 0.09 -10.22
C THR A 497 -3.85 -0.16 -8.75
N GLU A 498 -4.19 -1.31 -8.13
CA GLU A 498 -3.91 -1.59 -6.70
C GLU A 498 -2.43 -1.52 -6.30
N ASN A 499 -1.51 -1.59 -7.27
CA ASN A 499 -0.07 -1.41 -7.03
C ASN A 499 0.37 0.08 -7.05
N TYR A 500 -0.54 1.00 -7.38
CA TYR A 500 -0.31 2.44 -7.47
C TYR A 500 -1.13 3.13 -6.36
N TRP A 501 -0.43 3.70 -5.37
CA TRP A 501 -1.05 4.48 -4.30
C TRP A 501 -0.46 5.89 -4.30
N PRO A 502 -1.30 6.95 -4.34
CA PRO A 502 -2.76 6.94 -4.48
C PRO A 502 -3.27 6.38 -5.83
N LEU A 503 -4.53 5.94 -5.87
CA LEU A 503 -5.15 5.27 -7.02
C LEU A 503 -5.60 6.27 -8.10
N PRO A 504 -5.18 6.12 -9.36
CA PRO A 504 -5.59 7.01 -10.44
C PRO A 504 -6.97 6.64 -11.02
N VAL A 505 -7.83 7.64 -11.25
CA VAL A 505 -9.09 7.52 -12.00
C VAL A 505 -9.31 8.73 -12.92
N PRO A 506 -10.00 8.55 -14.07
CA PRO A 506 -10.32 9.69 -14.93
C PRO A 506 -11.18 10.74 -14.20
N ARG A 507 -10.88 12.03 -14.37
CA ARG A 507 -11.71 13.13 -13.82
C ARG A 507 -13.08 13.25 -14.49
N ASN A 508 -13.18 12.82 -15.74
CA ASN A 508 -14.43 12.91 -16.51
C ASN A 508 -15.29 11.67 -16.27
N PRO A 509 -16.51 11.80 -15.71
CA PRO A 509 -17.40 10.67 -15.39
C PRO A 509 -17.89 9.88 -16.62
N HIS A 510 -17.73 10.43 -17.82
CA HIS A 510 -18.12 9.79 -19.08
C HIS A 510 -16.96 9.07 -19.78
N ARG A 511 -15.81 8.90 -19.12
CA ARG A 511 -14.65 8.17 -19.65
C ARG A 511 -14.31 6.95 -18.81
N ALA A 512 -13.91 5.87 -19.47
CA ALA A 512 -13.34 4.68 -18.87
C ALA A 512 -11.93 4.48 -19.39
N SER A 513 -10.98 4.24 -18.48
CA SER A 513 -9.62 3.81 -18.84
C SER A 513 -9.53 2.30 -18.76
N ILE A 514 -9.21 1.66 -19.88
CA ILE A 514 -9.15 0.20 -20.00
C ILE A 514 -7.76 -0.33 -19.65
N GLN A 515 -6.69 0.40 -19.97
CA GLN A 515 -5.33 0.04 -19.62
C GLN A 515 -4.51 1.30 -19.31
N ASN A 516 -3.88 1.36 -18.15
CA ASN A 516 -3.07 2.48 -17.68
C ASN A 516 -1.58 2.14 -17.78
N LEU A 517 -0.87 2.74 -18.75
CA LEU A 517 0.59 2.91 -18.69
C LEU A 517 0.86 4.38 -18.40
N ALA A 518 0.74 4.80 -17.15
CA ALA A 518 1.10 6.16 -16.75
C ALA A 518 2.63 6.29 -16.75
N LEU A 519 3.22 6.62 -17.91
CA LEU A 519 4.63 6.97 -18.05
C LEU A 519 4.87 8.47 -18.29
N ASP A 520 3.84 9.29 -18.44
CA ASP A 520 3.98 10.74 -18.57
C ASP A 520 2.90 11.47 -17.76
N GLU A 521 3.22 12.72 -17.38
CA GLU A 521 2.53 13.66 -16.48
C GLU A 521 1.10 14.04 -16.92
N ASP A 522 0.23 13.07 -17.21
CA ASP A 522 -0.98 13.29 -17.98
C ASP A 522 -2.16 13.82 -17.13
N HIS A 523 -2.64 15.00 -17.52
CA HIS A 523 -3.43 15.95 -16.71
C HIS A 523 -4.91 15.55 -16.48
N TRP A 524 -5.31 14.33 -16.85
CA TRP A 524 -6.70 13.90 -16.90
C TRP A 524 -7.12 12.98 -15.74
N ASN A 525 -6.16 12.45 -14.96
CA ASN A 525 -6.45 11.64 -13.79
C ASN A 525 -6.61 12.49 -12.51
N ALA A 526 -7.46 11.99 -11.62
CA ALA A 526 -7.48 12.36 -10.21
C ALA A 526 -7.00 11.14 -9.42
N ASP A 527 -6.09 11.37 -8.48
CA ASP A 527 -5.61 10.34 -7.59
C ASP A 527 -6.37 10.42 -6.27
N PHE A 528 -6.65 9.27 -5.66
CA PHE A 528 -7.34 9.22 -4.37
C PHE A 528 -6.87 8.05 -3.49
N HIS A 529 -7.10 8.18 -2.18
CA HIS A 529 -6.99 7.08 -1.23
C HIS A 529 -8.36 6.49 -0.93
N MET A 530 -8.44 5.16 -0.82
CA MET A 530 -9.68 4.47 -0.43
C MET A 530 -10.16 4.98 0.93
N ALA A 531 -11.41 5.44 1.01
CA ALA A 531 -12.00 5.94 2.24
C ALA A 531 -12.09 4.83 3.30
N ASN A 532 -11.66 5.13 4.53
CA ASN A 532 -11.83 4.25 5.68
C ASN A 532 -13.26 4.37 6.23
N LEU A 533 -14.07 3.34 6.02
CA LEU A 533 -15.47 3.34 6.46
C LEU A 533 -15.65 2.99 7.95
N PHE A 534 -14.65 2.39 8.59
CA PHE A 534 -14.80 1.77 9.91
C PHE A 534 -14.22 2.60 11.05
N GLU A 535 -13.17 3.36 10.76
CA GLU A 535 -12.42 4.19 11.71
C GLU A 535 -12.34 5.64 11.19
N PRO A 536 -11.92 6.61 12.02
CA PRO A 536 -11.59 7.93 11.53
C PRO A 536 -10.56 7.85 10.40
N ASP A 537 -10.88 8.51 9.28
CA ASP A 537 -10.05 8.48 8.09
C ASP A 537 -8.89 9.47 8.24
N SER A 538 -7.66 8.94 8.33
CA SER A 538 -6.46 9.76 8.45
C SER A 538 -6.19 10.61 7.21
N ASN A 539 -6.57 10.15 6.02
CA ASN A 539 -6.41 10.89 4.76
C ASN A 539 -7.32 12.13 4.74
N ARG A 540 -8.51 12.01 5.35
CA ARG A 540 -9.40 13.16 5.60
C ARG A 540 -8.76 14.19 6.53
N GLU A 541 -8.03 13.76 7.57
CA GLU A 541 -7.33 14.66 8.51
C GLU A 541 -6.10 15.36 7.89
N THR A 542 -5.39 14.68 6.98
CA THR A 542 -4.21 15.22 6.28
C THR A 542 -4.59 16.07 5.06
N GLY A 543 -5.86 16.07 4.65
CA GLY A 543 -6.34 16.81 3.49
C GLY A 543 -5.96 16.17 2.15
N GLU A 544 -5.76 14.85 2.15
CA GLU A 544 -5.54 14.07 0.93
C GLU A 544 -6.89 13.67 0.31
N PRO A 545 -7.01 13.65 -1.03
CA PRO A 545 -8.24 13.21 -1.69
C PRO A 545 -8.61 11.79 -1.29
N ILE A 546 -9.87 11.59 -0.89
CA ILE A 546 -10.43 10.30 -0.51
C ILE A 546 -11.51 9.89 -1.48
N GLY A 547 -11.67 8.59 -1.70
CA GLY A 547 -12.64 8.07 -2.65
C GLY A 547 -13.40 6.85 -2.17
N TYR A 548 -14.61 6.71 -2.71
CA TYR A 548 -15.57 5.65 -2.42
C TYR A 548 -15.83 4.85 -3.70
N PRO A 549 -15.08 3.77 -3.96
CA PRO A 549 -15.17 2.99 -5.18
C PRO A 549 -16.49 2.23 -5.30
N ILE A 550 -16.99 2.11 -6.51
CA ILE A 550 -18.27 1.49 -6.86
C ILE A 550 -18.08 0.73 -8.18
N HIS A 551 -18.44 -0.55 -8.24
CA HIS A 551 -18.53 -1.29 -9.49
C HIS A 551 -19.48 -0.57 -10.47
N PRO A 552 -19.17 -0.44 -11.77
CA PRO A 552 -20.05 0.18 -12.75
C PRO A 552 -21.48 -0.37 -12.73
N HIS A 553 -21.64 -1.69 -12.59
CA HIS A 553 -22.96 -2.32 -12.49
C HIS A 553 -23.68 -2.02 -11.17
N CYS A 554 -22.95 -1.86 -10.06
CA CYS A 554 -23.54 -1.39 -8.79
C CYS A 554 -23.98 0.07 -8.89
N TRP A 555 -23.24 0.90 -9.64
CA TRP A 555 -23.62 2.28 -9.94
C TRP A 555 -24.94 2.32 -10.71
N LEU A 556 -25.10 1.53 -11.78
CA LEU A 556 -26.37 1.48 -12.52
C LEU A 556 -27.54 0.93 -11.68
N LEU A 557 -27.29 -0.04 -10.79
CA LEU A 557 -28.32 -0.54 -9.86
C LEU A 557 -28.79 0.55 -8.87
N LEU A 558 -27.92 1.48 -8.47
CA LEU A 558 -28.30 2.60 -7.61
C LEU A 558 -29.36 3.50 -8.28
N ASP A 559 -29.24 3.74 -9.59
CA ASP A 559 -30.20 4.58 -10.32
C ASP A 559 -31.61 3.99 -10.24
N ARG A 560 -31.69 2.68 -10.44
CA ARG A 560 -32.97 1.96 -10.39
C ARG A 560 -33.63 2.01 -9.01
N PHE A 561 -32.83 2.01 -7.94
CA PHE A 561 -33.35 1.83 -6.57
C PHE A 561 -33.55 3.14 -5.79
N VAL A 562 -32.72 4.14 -6.08
CA VAL A 562 -32.70 5.46 -5.40
C VAL A 562 -32.83 6.59 -6.42
N GLY A 563 -32.15 6.50 -7.56
CA GLY A 563 -32.08 7.53 -8.59
C GLY A 563 -30.77 8.29 -8.54
N HIS A 564 -30.02 8.32 -9.65
CA HIS A 564 -28.75 9.03 -9.75
C HIS A 564 -28.91 10.51 -9.47
N ASP A 565 -29.95 11.17 -10.00
CA ASP A 565 -30.18 12.60 -9.77
C ASP A 565 -30.31 12.96 -8.27
N LEU A 566 -31.00 12.10 -7.51
CA LEU A 566 -31.18 12.28 -6.07
C LEU A 566 -29.85 12.09 -5.32
N ILE A 567 -29.07 11.07 -5.68
CA ILE A 567 -27.74 10.80 -5.10
C ILE A 567 -26.78 11.95 -5.44
N MET A 568 -26.70 12.34 -6.71
CA MET A 568 -25.79 13.39 -7.19
C MET A 568 -26.10 14.75 -6.55
N SER A 569 -27.38 15.06 -6.32
CA SER A 569 -27.80 16.27 -5.61
C SER A 569 -27.50 16.22 -4.09
N ASN A 570 -27.18 15.05 -3.54
CA ASN A 570 -27.01 14.81 -2.10
C ASN A 570 -25.80 13.91 -1.78
N LEU A 571 -24.71 14.01 -2.54
CA LEU A 571 -23.57 13.10 -2.45
C LEU A 571 -23.03 12.96 -1.02
N HIS A 572 -22.85 14.07 -0.32
CA HIS A 572 -22.34 14.03 1.05
C HIS A 572 -23.27 13.28 2.03
N ALA A 573 -24.59 13.45 1.90
CA ALA A 573 -25.54 12.69 2.70
C ALA A 573 -25.52 11.19 2.34
N PHE A 574 -25.34 10.87 1.05
CA PHE A 574 -25.20 9.49 0.58
C PHE A 574 -23.94 8.83 1.16
N LEU A 575 -22.78 9.49 1.10
CA LEU A 575 -21.53 8.99 1.66
C LEU A 575 -21.62 8.76 3.17
N ARG A 576 -22.25 9.68 3.92
CA ARG A 576 -22.49 9.47 5.36
C ARG A 576 -23.39 8.28 5.65
N ALA A 577 -24.39 8.02 4.81
CA ALA A 577 -25.24 6.85 4.94
C ALA A 577 -24.48 5.55 4.67
N VAL A 578 -23.61 5.54 3.66
CA VAL A 578 -22.70 4.43 3.35
C VAL A 578 -21.76 4.14 4.52
N GLU A 579 -21.08 5.16 5.07
CA GLU A 579 -20.25 5.01 6.27
C GLU A 579 -21.06 4.47 7.46
N GLY A 580 -22.24 5.05 7.71
CA GLY A 580 -23.12 4.65 8.82
C GLY A 580 -23.59 3.20 8.71
N PHE A 581 -23.93 2.76 7.49
CA PHE A 581 -24.32 1.39 7.20
C PHE A 581 -23.15 0.42 7.44
N TRP A 582 -21.97 0.70 6.88
CA TRP A 582 -20.84 -0.22 6.96
C TRP A 582 -20.22 -0.33 8.35
N ARG A 583 -20.25 0.74 9.16
CA ARG A 583 -19.86 0.67 10.59
C ARG A 583 -20.68 -0.37 11.36
N LYS A 584 -21.96 -0.55 11.01
CA LYS A 584 -22.86 -1.53 11.65
C LYS A 584 -22.78 -2.93 11.03
N ASN A 585 -22.26 -3.04 9.80
CA ASN A 585 -22.37 -4.23 8.96
C ASN A 585 -21.02 -4.80 8.47
N LYS A 586 -19.94 -4.55 9.21
CA LYS A 586 -18.56 -4.95 8.85
C LYS A 586 -18.38 -6.40 8.42
N LYS A 587 -19.17 -7.34 8.97
CA LYS A 587 -19.10 -8.77 8.65
C LYS A 587 -19.39 -9.13 7.17
N TYR A 588 -19.99 -8.22 6.40
CA TYR A 588 -20.30 -8.43 4.98
C TYR A 588 -19.30 -7.75 4.03
N TRP A 589 -18.26 -7.10 4.56
CA TRP A 589 -17.27 -6.33 3.81
C TRP A 589 -16.05 -7.17 3.43
N GLY A 590 -15.40 -6.84 2.31
CA GLY A 590 -14.16 -7.48 1.86
C GLY A 590 -14.38 -8.92 1.41
N ILE A 591 -15.53 -9.20 0.81
CA ILE A 591 -15.83 -10.54 0.30
C ILE A 591 -15.28 -10.70 -1.11
N PHE A 592 -14.62 -11.84 -1.34
CA PHE A 592 -14.28 -12.29 -2.68
C PHE A 592 -15.48 -13.01 -3.30
N LEU A 593 -15.91 -12.58 -4.49
CA LEU A 593 -17.17 -13.05 -5.09
C LEU A 593 -17.09 -14.49 -5.63
N GLY A 594 -15.94 -14.90 -6.16
CA GLY A 594 -15.72 -16.27 -6.64
C GLY A 594 -15.52 -17.27 -5.49
N HIS A 595 -15.72 -18.56 -5.75
CA HIS A 595 -15.45 -19.59 -4.73
C HIS A 595 -15.30 -21.00 -5.33
N LEU A 596 -14.68 -21.89 -4.55
CA LEU A 596 -14.61 -23.33 -4.82
C LEU A 596 -15.89 -24.03 -4.34
N CYS A 597 -16.39 -24.94 -5.19
CA CYS A 597 -17.43 -25.90 -4.87
C CYS A 597 -16.79 -27.22 -4.44
N TYR A 598 -17.22 -27.77 -3.30
CA TYR A 598 -16.74 -29.04 -2.74
C TYR A 598 -17.87 -30.07 -2.86
N ASP A 599 -17.62 -31.22 -3.51
CA ASP A 599 -18.61 -32.31 -3.66
C ASP A 599 -20.03 -31.89 -4.08
N GLY A 600 -20.13 -30.92 -5.01
CA GLY A 600 -21.42 -30.39 -5.47
C GLY A 600 -22.18 -29.53 -4.44
N LEU A 601 -21.57 -29.24 -3.29
CA LEU A 601 -22.07 -28.34 -2.27
C LEU A 601 -21.42 -26.96 -2.40
N CYS A 602 -22.19 -26.02 -2.93
CA CYS A 602 -21.82 -24.62 -3.01
C CYS A 602 -21.74 -23.99 -1.61
N LYS A 603 -20.61 -23.32 -1.30
CA LYS A 603 -20.36 -22.68 0.01
C LYS A 603 -21.34 -21.54 0.34
N TYR A 604 -22.06 -21.02 -0.66
CA TYR A 604 -23.16 -20.07 -0.49
C TYR A 604 -24.49 -20.71 -0.05
N ASN A 605 -24.48 -21.96 0.45
CA ASN A 605 -25.70 -22.65 0.87
C ASN A 605 -26.47 -21.86 1.95
N ASN A 606 -27.62 -21.31 1.54
CA ASN A 606 -28.75 -20.76 2.30
C ASN A 606 -28.56 -19.44 3.09
N GLY A 607 -28.78 -18.31 2.39
CA GLY A 607 -29.25 -17.04 2.97
C GLY A 607 -30.74 -16.78 2.64
N PRO A 608 -31.50 -16.06 3.50
CA PRO A 608 -32.93 -16.26 3.78
C PRO A 608 -33.95 -15.70 2.76
N TYR A 609 -33.55 -15.36 1.53
CA TYR A 609 -34.34 -14.46 0.67
C TYR A 609 -35.25 -15.13 -0.37
N TRP A 610 -35.51 -16.43 -0.21
CA TRP A 610 -36.76 -17.07 -0.64
C TRP A 610 -37.18 -18.00 0.49
N PRO A 611 -38.48 -18.12 0.85
CA PRO A 611 -38.89 -19.05 1.88
C PRO A 611 -38.56 -20.48 1.41
N ALA A 612 -37.42 -20.99 1.86
CA ALA A 612 -37.26 -22.41 2.08
C ALA A 612 -38.14 -22.70 3.29
N GLU A 613 -39.35 -23.19 3.05
CA GLU A 613 -40.07 -23.89 4.11
C GLU A 613 -39.14 -24.93 4.71
N GLN A 614 -39.06 -24.88 6.03
CA GLN A 614 -38.19 -25.70 6.86
C GLN A 614 -38.38 -27.19 6.56
N ARG A 615 -37.36 -27.84 5.99
CA ARG A 615 -36.96 -29.18 6.42
C ARG A 615 -35.43 -29.31 6.40
N PRO A 616 -34.83 -29.88 7.46
CA PRO A 616 -33.42 -30.18 7.48
C PRO A 616 -33.16 -31.41 6.61
N CYS A 617 -32.48 -31.23 5.49
CA CYS A 617 -31.75 -32.31 4.84
C CYS A 617 -30.27 -32.07 5.07
N THR A 618 -29.77 -32.57 6.19
CA THR A 618 -28.35 -32.92 6.33
C THR A 618 -28.31 -34.36 6.81
N PRO A 619 -27.80 -35.32 6.01
CA PRO A 619 -27.02 -36.40 6.59
C PRO A 619 -25.80 -35.75 7.25
N GLU A 620 -25.51 -36.13 8.49
CA GLU A 620 -24.28 -35.75 9.18
C GLU A 620 -23.09 -36.16 8.31
N LEU A 621 -22.34 -35.19 7.78
CA LEU A 621 -21.08 -35.44 7.10
C LEU A 621 -20.00 -35.66 8.17
N CYS A 622 -19.47 -36.88 8.24
CA CYS A 622 -18.27 -37.20 8.99
C CYS A 622 -17.05 -36.50 8.35
N ALA A 623 -16.09 -36.11 9.18
CA ALA A 623 -14.92 -35.30 8.80
C ALA A 623 -13.90 -35.99 7.86
N GLU A 624 -14.25 -37.14 7.27
CA GLU A 624 -13.33 -38.00 6.51
C GLU A 624 -13.59 -37.98 4.99
N ASP A 625 -14.62 -37.29 4.48
CA ASP A 625 -15.00 -37.30 3.05
C ASP A 625 -14.53 -36.07 2.22
N LEU A 626 -13.65 -35.20 2.74
CA LEU A 626 -13.23 -33.94 2.08
C LEU A 626 -12.10 -34.09 1.02
N GLU A 627 -12.13 -35.11 0.16
CA GLU A 627 -10.98 -35.41 -0.73
C GLU A 627 -11.04 -34.94 -2.20
N GLU A 628 -12.10 -34.33 -2.74
CA GLU A 628 -12.02 -33.76 -4.10
C GLU A 628 -12.64 -32.35 -4.26
N ILE A 629 -11.78 -31.38 -4.59
CA ILE A 629 -12.18 -30.06 -5.10
C ILE A 629 -12.67 -30.24 -6.54
N THR A 630 -13.96 -29.98 -6.82
CA THR A 630 -14.57 -30.38 -8.10
C THR A 630 -14.80 -29.24 -9.10
N LYS A 631 -15.01 -27.98 -8.67
CA LYS A 631 -15.30 -26.86 -9.60
C LYS A 631 -15.11 -25.46 -8.98
N TRP A 632 -14.74 -24.47 -9.80
CA TRP A 632 -14.73 -23.03 -9.45
C TRP A 632 -15.94 -22.31 -10.04
N HIS A 633 -16.53 -21.38 -9.29
CA HIS A 633 -17.66 -20.56 -9.74
C HIS A 633 -17.24 -19.10 -9.99
N ASP A 634 -17.51 -18.65 -11.22
CA ASP A 634 -17.23 -17.30 -11.69
C ASP A 634 -18.51 -16.45 -11.71
N PRO A 635 -18.60 -15.42 -10.86
CA PRO A 635 -19.83 -14.69 -10.64
C PRO A 635 -20.21 -13.79 -11.82
N GLY A 636 -21.37 -14.02 -12.43
CA GLY A 636 -21.97 -13.10 -13.41
C GLY A 636 -22.45 -11.78 -12.82
N SER A 637 -22.83 -10.86 -13.71
CA SER A 637 -23.26 -9.50 -13.38
C SER A 637 -24.52 -9.46 -12.51
N PRO A 638 -24.56 -8.66 -11.43
CA PRO A 638 -25.78 -8.46 -10.66
C PRO A 638 -26.80 -7.58 -11.41
N LEU A 639 -26.39 -6.84 -12.45
CA LEU A 639 -27.27 -5.96 -13.21
C LEU A 639 -27.94 -6.70 -14.36
N ARG A 640 -27.21 -7.51 -15.12
CA ARG A 640 -27.71 -8.18 -16.33
C ARG A 640 -27.55 -9.68 -16.22
N ILE A 641 -28.66 -10.40 -16.37
CA ILE A 641 -28.67 -11.87 -16.37
C ILE A 641 -29.17 -12.34 -17.74
N LEU A 642 -28.22 -12.77 -18.58
CA LEU A 642 -28.46 -13.07 -19.99
C LEU A 642 -29.53 -14.14 -20.20
N ASP A 643 -29.55 -15.20 -19.39
CA ASP A 643 -30.54 -16.27 -19.56
C ASP A 643 -31.97 -15.82 -19.24
N ILE A 644 -32.13 -14.89 -18.29
CA ILE A 644 -33.44 -14.28 -18.01
C ILE A 644 -33.86 -13.41 -19.21
N GLN A 645 -32.95 -12.63 -19.80
CA GLN A 645 -33.25 -11.83 -20.99
C GLN A 645 -33.61 -12.70 -22.21
N ARG A 646 -32.92 -13.83 -22.39
CA ARG A 646 -33.24 -14.83 -23.42
C ARG A 646 -34.63 -15.42 -23.18
N LEU A 647 -34.94 -15.84 -21.96
CA LEU A 647 -36.27 -16.36 -21.59
C LEU A 647 -37.38 -15.34 -21.84
N ILE A 648 -37.14 -14.07 -21.49
CA ILE A 648 -38.08 -12.98 -21.78
C ILE A 648 -38.31 -12.91 -23.30
N THR A 649 -37.24 -12.83 -24.08
CA THR A 649 -37.31 -12.72 -25.55
C THR A 649 -38.08 -13.89 -26.18
N GLN A 650 -37.85 -15.12 -25.71
CA GLN A 650 -38.54 -16.33 -26.15
C GLN A 650 -40.04 -16.34 -25.82
N ASN A 651 -40.46 -15.60 -24.80
CA ASN A 651 -41.85 -15.56 -24.32
C ASN A 651 -42.59 -14.26 -24.68
N LEU A 652 -41.95 -13.34 -25.43
CA LEU A 652 -42.63 -12.18 -26.00
C LEU A 652 -43.66 -12.65 -27.03
N LEU A 653 -44.92 -12.22 -26.88
CA LEU A 653 -45.97 -12.49 -27.85
C LEU A 653 -45.90 -11.44 -28.95
N SER A 654 -45.82 -11.86 -30.21
CA SER A 654 -45.77 -10.92 -31.33
C SER A 654 -47.13 -10.25 -31.52
N HIS A 655 -47.19 -9.00 -32.01
CA HIS A 655 -48.47 -8.34 -32.34
C HIS A 655 -49.32 -9.09 -33.40
N ARG A 656 -48.77 -10.14 -34.04
CA ARG A 656 -49.52 -11.05 -34.92
C ARG A 656 -50.25 -12.16 -34.17
N ASP A 657 -49.85 -12.43 -32.93
CA ASP A 657 -50.56 -13.30 -31.99
C ASP A 657 -51.67 -12.48 -31.31
N ASN A 658 -52.50 -11.84 -32.13
CA ASN A 658 -53.87 -11.58 -31.74
C ASN A 658 -54.46 -12.95 -31.35
N PRO A 659 -55.28 -13.07 -30.28
CA PRO A 659 -55.95 -14.31 -29.89
C PRO A 659 -57.02 -14.78 -30.91
N GLY A 660 -56.83 -14.49 -32.19
CA GLY A 660 -57.81 -14.60 -33.25
C GLY A 660 -57.34 -15.14 -34.60
N GLN A 661 -56.04 -15.30 -34.92
CA GLN A 661 -55.66 -15.84 -36.24
C GLN A 661 -54.47 -16.81 -36.23
N GLY A 662 -54.80 -18.02 -35.78
CA GLY A 662 -54.08 -19.26 -36.00
C GLY A 662 -54.99 -20.43 -35.69
N GLN A 663 -56.24 -20.39 -36.18
CA GLN A 663 -57.17 -21.52 -36.07
C GLN A 663 -56.63 -22.69 -36.91
N LYS A 664 -55.69 -23.46 -36.35
CA LYS A 664 -55.96 -24.90 -36.26
C LYS A 664 -57.20 -24.99 -35.40
N THR A 665 -58.26 -25.60 -35.93
CA THR A 665 -59.54 -25.82 -35.25
C THR A 665 -59.32 -26.17 -33.77
N PHE A 666 -59.40 -25.18 -32.89
CA PHE A 666 -59.42 -25.40 -31.45
C PHE A 666 -60.75 -26.06 -31.16
N GLN A 667 -60.70 -27.38 -30.96
CA GLN A 667 -61.78 -28.09 -30.30
C GLN A 667 -62.07 -27.36 -28.98
N LYS A 668 -63.36 -27.26 -28.63
CA LYS A 668 -63.81 -26.75 -27.32
C LYS A 668 -62.86 -27.27 -26.21
N PRO A 669 -62.51 -26.45 -25.20
CA PRO A 669 -61.72 -26.95 -24.07
C PRO A 669 -62.38 -28.23 -23.56
N VAL A 670 -61.63 -29.33 -23.58
CA VAL A 670 -62.15 -30.66 -23.25
C VAL A 670 -62.56 -30.74 -21.77
N SER A 671 -62.05 -29.84 -20.93
CA SER A 671 -62.41 -29.76 -19.51
C SER A 671 -63.51 -28.73 -19.24
N CYS A 672 -64.62 -29.17 -18.65
CA CYS A 672 -65.67 -28.33 -18.06
C CYS A 672 -65.32 -27.87 -16.63
N LEU A 673 -64.03 -27.91 -16.26
CA LEU A 673 -63.60 -27.55 -14.90
C LEU A 673 -63.56 -26.03 -14.78
N PRO A 674 -64.23 -25.45 -13.76
CA PRO A 674 -64.17 -24.01 -13.55
C PRO A 674 -62.75 -23.57 -13.13
N LEU A 675 -62.41 -22.31 -13.43
CA LEU A 675 -61.06 -21.76 -13.32
C LEU A 675 -60.48 -21.84 -11.90
N ASP A 676 -61.33 -21.73 -10.89
CA ASP A 676 -61.01 -21.89 -9.47
C ASP A 676 -60.46 -23.29 -9.15
N LEU A 677 -61.05 -24.34 -9.74
CA LEU A 677 -60.56 -25.71 -9.62
C LEU A 677 -59.20 -25.89 -10.32
N ALA A 678 -59.02 -25.32 -11.51
CA ALA A 678 -57.73 -25.36 -12.22
C ALA A 678 -56.62 -24.68 -11.41
N VAL A 679 -56.90 -23.48 -10.86
CA VAL A 679 -55.98 -22.75 -9.96
C VAL A 679 -55.69 -23.57 -8.70
N THR A 680 -56.71 -24.20 -8.09
CA THR A 680 -56.55 -25.00 -6.88
C THR A 680 -55.67 -26.22 -7.11
N ILE A 681 -55.84 -26.92 -8.24
CA ILE A 681 -55.03 -28.09 -8.60
C ILE A 681 -53.57 -27.68 -8.80
N VAL A 682 -53.31 -26.60 -9.54
CA VAL A 682 -51.95 -26.11 -9.74
C VAL A 682 -51.34 -25.65 -8.41
N ASN A 683 -52.08 -24.92 -7.56
CA ASN A 683 -51.63 -24.53 -6.22
C ASN A 683 -51.26 -25.73 -5.36
N LEU A 684 -52.07 -26.79 -5.38
CA LEU A 684 -51.80 -28.00 -4.61
C LEU A 684 -50.46 -28.63 -5.02
N ILE A 685 -50.13 -28.66 -6.31
CA ILE A 685 -48.82 -29.13 -6.79
C ILE A 685 -47.71 -28.22 -6.29
N TYR A 686 -47.93 -26.90 -6.33
CA TYR A 686 -47.00 -25.92 -5.78
C TYR A 686 -46.74 -26.13 -4.28
N GLU A 687 -47.76 -26.45 -3.49
CA GLU A 687 -47.69 -26.62 -2.03
C GLU A 687 -47.19 -28.01 -1.60
N THR A 688 -47.46 -29.04 -2.38
CA THR A 688 -47.21 -30.44 -1.97
C THR A 688 -45.80 -30.92 -2.36
N TRP A 689 -45.24 -30.40 -3.46
CA TRP A 689 -43.95 -30.85 -3.98
C TRP A 689 -42.87 -29.78 -3.81
N PRO A 690 -41.66 -30.16 -3.36
CA PRO A 690 -40.51 -29.24 -3.40
C PRO A 690 -40.20 -28.85 -4.85
N ARG A 691 -39.46 -27.75 -5.04
CA ARG A 691 -39.02 -27.32 -6.37
C ARG A 691 -38.15 -28.42 -6.99
N CYS A 692 -38.63 -29.02 -8.08
CA CYS A 692 -37.94 -30.06 -8.84
C CYS A 692 -38.43 -30.09 -10.29
N GLN A 693 -37.67 -30.74 -11.18
CA GLN A 693 -38.04 -30.82 -12.61
C GLN A 693 -39.41 -31.47 -12.80
N GLN A 694 -39.70 -32.54 -12.06
CA GLN A 694 -40.98 -33.25 -12.16
C GLN A 694 -42.19 -32.34 -11.90
N ARG A 695 -42.10 -31.44 -10.91
CA ARG A 695 -43.15 -30.47 -10.60
C ARG A 695 -43.42 -29.54 -11.78
N ILE A 696 -42.37 -29.05 -12.43
CA ILE A 696 -42.47 -28.15 -13.59
C ILE A 696 -43.11 -28.88 -14.76
N ASP A 697 -42.66 -30.11 -15.03
CA ASP A 697 -43.18 -30.94 -16.12
C ASP A 697 -44.65 -31.31 -15.89
N ASP A 698 -45.04 -31.66 -14.66
CA ASP A 698 -46.44 -31.95 -14.31
C ASP A 698 -47.34 -30.73 -14.52
N ILE A 699 -46.88 -29.53 -14.15
CA ILE A 699 -47.64 -28.30 -14.39
C ILE A 699 -47.76 -28.05 -15.90
N ARG A 700 -46.68 -28.16 -16.69
CA ARG A 700 -46.72 -28.01 -18.15
C ARG A 700 -47.70 -29.01 -18.78
N ASN A 701 -47.61 -30.28 -18.38
CA ASN A 701 -48.46 -31.37 -18.86
C ASN A 701 -49.93 -31.12 -18.52
N LEU A 702 -50.27 -30.62 -17.32
CA LEU A 702 -51.64 -30.30 -16.94
C LEU A 702 -52.19 -29.11 -17.74
N LEU A 703 -51.42 -28.03 -17.87
CA LEU A 703 -51.81 -26.86 -18.66
C LEU A 703 -52.07 -27.25 -20.12
N GLU A 704 -51.22 -28.10 -20.70
CA GLU A 704 -51.36 -28.59 -22.07
C GLU A 704 -52.51 -29.61 -22.22
N ALA A 705 -52.57 -30.65 -21.40
CA ALA A 705 -53.57 -31.72 -21.51
C ALA A 705 -55.00 -31.20 -21.36
N PHE A 706 -55.21 -30.24 -20.46
CA PHE A 706 -56.53 -29.64 -20.22
C PHE A 706 -56.75 -28.31 -20.94
N GLN A 707 -55.75 -27.83 -21.69
CA GLN A 707 -55.76 -26.53 -22.38
C GLN A 707 -56.13 -25.39 -21.42
N TRP A 708 -55.60 -25.43 -20.19
CA TRP A 708 -55.86 -24.42 -19.18
C TRP A 708 -55.04 -23.16 -19.44
N ILE A 709 -55.71 -22.01 -19.43
CA ILE A 709 -55.09 -20.69 -19.49
C ILE A 709 -55.40 -19.99 -18.16
N LEU A 710 -54.41 -19.97 -17.26
CA LEU A 710 -54.53 -19.25 -16.00
C LEU A 710 -54.33 -17.73 -16.23
N PRO A 711 -54.97 -16.85 -15.43
CA PRO A 711 -54.81 -15.41 -15.57
C PRO A 711 -53.35 -14.95 -15.45
N ASN A 712 -52.95 -13.92 -16.19
CA ASN A 712 -51.60 -13.34 -16.05
C ASN A 712 -51.30 -12.91 -14.61
N THR A 713 -52.31 -12.38 -13.90
CA THR A 713 -52.19 -11.99 -12.49
C THR A 713 -51.81 -13.14 -11.56
N TYR A 714 -52.22 -14.38 -11.89
CA TYR A 714 -51.84 -15.58 -11.13
C TYR A 714 -50.33 -15.86 -11.22
N TRP A 715 -49.75 -15.70 -12.41
CA TRP A 715 -48.33 -15.90 -12.67
C TRP A 715 -47.50 -14.73 -12.15
N GLN A 716 -47.92 -13.50 -12.43
CA GLN A 716 -47.25 -12.28 -11.96
C GLN A 716 -47.14 -12.22 -10.44
N ALA A 717 -48.17 -12.68 -9.71
CA ALA A 717 -48.15 -12.74 -8.25
C ALA A 717 -47.10 -13.72 -7.68
N ARG A 718 -46.55 -14.63 -8.49
CA ARG A 718 -45.50 -15.58 -8.09
C ARG A 718 -44.10 -15.12 -8.44
N CYS A 719 -43.98 -14.06 -9.23
CA CYS A 719 -42.69 -13.46 -9.57
C CYS A 719 -42.23 -12.56 -8.42
N ASN A 720 -40.98 -12.72 -7.99
CA ASN A 720 -40.34 -11.70 -7.14
C ASN A 720 -39.78 -10.60 -8.02
N THR A 721 -40.62 -9.60 -8.26
CA THR A 721 -40.30 -8.42 -9.07
C THR A 721 -39.22 -7.52 -8.44
N GLN A 722 -38.90 -7.70 -7.15
CA GLN A 722 -37.79 -6.98 -6.51
C GLN A 722 -36.43 -7.57 -6.94
N LEU A 723 -36.35 -8.89 -7.08
CA LEU A 723 -35.14 -9.59 -7.52
C LEU A 723 -35.05 -9.66 -9.07
N LEU A 724 -36.17 -9.91 -9.73
CA LEU A 724 -36.31 -10.05 -11.18
C LEU A 724 -36.99 -8.81 -11.73
N PHE A 725 -36.29 -7.69 -11.63
CA PHE A 725 -36.85 -6.38 -11.95
C PHE A 725 -37.13 -6.20 -13.45
N GLU A 726 -36.57 -7.05 -14.31
CA GLU A 726 -36.95 -7.13 -15.72
C GLU A 726 -38.43 -7.52 -15.88
N LEU A 727 -38.97 -8.35 -14.98
CA LEU A 727 -40.38 -8.73 -14.98
C LEU A 727 -41.26 -7.57 -14.54
N ASP A 728 -40.79 -6.77 -13.58
CA ASP A 728 -41.46 -5.54 -13.15
C ASP A 728 -41.59 -4.54 -14.31
N ASP A 729 -40.53 -4.40 -15.11
CA ASP A 729 -40.53 -3.53 -16.30
C ASP A 729 -41.54 -4.01 -17.34
N LEU A 730 -41.62 -5.33 -17.59
CA LEU A 730 -42.62 -5.92 -18.50
C LEU A 730 -44.05 -5.67 -18.01
N ILE A 731 -44.30 -5.82 -16.70
CA ILE A 731 -45.62 -5.57 -16.09
C ILE A 731 -46.00 -4.09 -16.26
N LYS A 732 -45.08 -3.17 -15.94
CA LYS A 732 -45.30 -1.72 -16.04
C LYS A 732 -45.50 -1.25 -17.47
N ALA A 733 -44.76 -1.82 -18.42
CA ALA A 733 -44.89 -1.51 -19.84
C ALA A 733 -46.17 -2.09 -20.47
N GLY A 734 -46.85 -3.03 -19.79
CA GLY A 734 -48.02 -3.72 -20.34
C GLY A 734 -47.66 -4.63 -21.52
N THR A 735 -46.43 -5.14 -21.56
CA THR A 735 -45.93 -5.96 -22.66
C THR A 735 -46.70 -7.29 -22.72
N ALA A 736 -47.08 -7.72 -23.93
CA ALA A 736 -47.74 -9.00 -24.13
C ALA A 736 -46.72 -10.15 -24.01
N VAL A 737 -46.88 -10.99 -22.99
CA VAL A 737 -45.93 -12.06 -22.63
C VAL A 737 -46.68 -13.34 -22.31
N ASN A 738 -46.13 -14.48 -22.72
CA ASN A 738 -46.53 -15.80 -22.23
C ASN A 738 -46.05 -15.97 -20.78
N TRP A 739 -46.85 -15.52 -19.81
CA TRP A 739 -46.48 -15.51 -18.39
C TRP A 739 -46.27 -16.91 -17.81
N SER A 740 -47.03 -17.91 -18.23
CA SER A 740 -46.83 -19.30 -17.79
C SER A 740 -45.48 -19.86 -18.27
N GLY A 741 -45.14 -19.64 -19.54
CA GLY A 741 -43.87 -20.11 -20.10
C GLY A 741 -42.67 -19.43 -19.44
N LEU A 742 -42.76 -18.13 -19.21
CA LEU A 742 -41.71 -17.36 -18.56
C LEU A 742 -41.49 -17.77 -17.09
N CYS A 743 -42.55 -17.89 -16.30
CA CYS A 743 -42.42 -18.25 -14.87
C CYS A 743 -41.85 -19.67 -14.69
N LEU A 744 -42.35 -20.63 -15.47
CA LEU A 744 -41.87 -22.01 -15.41
C LEU A 744 -40.44 -22.14 -15.93
N GLY A 745 -40.06 -21.38 -16.96
CA GLY A 745 -38.67 -21.33 -17.44
C GLY A 745 -37.70 -20.74 -16.41
N ILE A 746 -38.12 -19.73 -15.65
CA ILE A 746 -37.32 -19.18 -14.54
C ILE A 746 -37.18 -20.21 -13.41
N GLU A 747 -38.25 -20.93 -13.06
CA GLU A 747 -38.18 -22.00 -12.06
C GLU A 747 -37.20 -23.10 -12.49
N GLU A 748 -37.15 -23.43 -13.78
CA GLU A 748 -36.24 -24.43 -14.35
C GLU A 748 -34.78 -23.98 -14.25
N LEU A 749 -34.46 -22.71 -14.57
CA LEU A 749 -33.12 -22.16 -14.34
C LEU A 749 -32.70 -22.24 -12.87
N LEU A 750 -33.63 -21.98 -11.96
CA LEU A 750 -33.39 -22.02 -10.51
C LEU A 750 -33.21 -23.44 -9.94
N LEU A 751 -33.41 -24.50 -10.74
CA LEU A 751 -33.06 -25.86 -10.35
C LEU A 751 -31.55 -26.11 -10.42
N ASP A 752 -30.84 -25.34 -11.25
CA ASP A 752 -29.39 -25.44 -11.42
C ASP A 752 -28.67 -24.50 -10.43
N ASN A 753 -28.05 -25.11 -9.41
CA ASN A 753 -27.28 -24.37 -8.40
C ASN A 753 -26.05 -23.68 -8.98
N ASP A 754 -25.42 -24.28 -10.00
CA ASP A 754 -24.26 -23.69 -10.66
C ASP A 754 -24.72 -22.48 -11.49
N TRP A 755 -25.85 -22.59 -12.19
CA TRP A 755 -26.45 -21.46 -12.89
C TRP A 755 -26.76 -20.31 -11.91
N TYR A 756 -27.35 -20.58 -10.75
CA TYR A 756 -27.66 -19.55 -9.76
C TYR A 756 -26.41 -18.79 -9.28
N CYS A 757 -25.28 -19.48 -9.15
CA CYS A 757 -24.00 -18.89 -8.74
C CYS A 757 -23.30 -18.12 -9.87
N ASN A 758 -23.30 -18.66 -11.09
CA ASN A 758 -22.57 -18.09 -12.22
C ASN A 758 -23.37 -17.04 -13.01
N SER A 759 -24.70 -17.06 -12.95
CA SER A 759 -25.56 -16.12 -13.69
C SER A 759 -25.50 -14.68 -13.18
N GLY A 760 -25.08 -14.48 -11.92
CA GLY A 760 -25.14 -13.19 -11.22
C GLY A 760 -26.40 -12.97 -10.39
N LEU A 761 -27.36 -13.88 -10.42
CA LEU A 761 -28.60 -13.77 -9.65
C LEU A 761 -28.36 -13.76 -8.13
N ASN A 762 -27.43 -14.59 -7.64
CA ASN A 762 -27.00 -14.56 -6.25
C ASN A 762 -26.40 -13.19 -5.87
N ASN A 763 -25.48 -12.67 -6.68
CA ASN A 763 -24.87 -11.37 -6.45
C ASN A 763 -25.90 -10.24 -6.46
N ARG A 764 -26.90 -10.33 -7.36
CA ARG A 764 -28.02 -9.40 -7.39
C ARG A 764 -28.79 -9.44 -6.08
N ALA A 765 -29.22 -10.63 -5.62
CA ALA A 765 -29.95 -10.78 -4.36
C ALA A 765 -29.18 -10.19 -3.17
N ARG A 766 -27.89 -10.50 -3.07
CA ARG A 766 -27.00 -9.97 -2.02
C ARG A 766 -26.86 -8.45 -2.12
N THR A 767 -26.59 -7.93 -3.31
CA THR A 767 -26.38 -6.49 -3.54
C THR A 767 -27.64 -5.70 -3.23
N LEU A 768 -28.82 -6.17 -3.66
CA LEU A 768 -30.10 -5.53 -3.37
C LEU A 768 -30.41 -5.47 -1.88
N ASN A 769 -30.09 -6.54 -1.13
CA ASN A 769 -30.29 -6.54 0.32
C ASN A 769 -29.40 -5.49 1.03
N LEU A 770 -28.11 -5.43 0.66
CA LEU A 770 -27.20 -4.41 1.18
C LEU A 770 -27.66 -3.00 0.78
N LEU A 771 -28.06 -2.83 -0.47
CA LEU A 771 -28.51 -1.56 -1.01
C LEU A 771 -29.78 -1.06 -0.31
N ASN A 772 -30.70 -1.95 0.05
CA ASN A 772 -31.88 -1.58 0.83
C ASN A 772 -31.49 -0.99 2.20
N GLY A 773 -30.52 -1.60 2.89
CA GLY A 773 -30.00 -1.05 4.15
C GLY A 773 -29.31 0.31 3.98
N ILE A 774 -28.52 0.48 2.91
CA ILE A 774 -27.90 1.78 2.57
C ILE A 774 -28.99 2.82 2.27
N LYS A 775 -30.03 2.46 1.52
CA LYS A 775 -31.16 3.35 1.19
C LYS A 775 -31.92 3.79 2.44
N GLU A 776 -32.19 2.88 3.37
CA GLU A 776 -32.86 3.20 4.64
C GLU A 776 -32.05 4.22 5.45
N GLU A 777 -30.74 4.00 5.57
CA GLU A 777 -29.83 4.97 6.22
C GLU A 777 -29.80 6.30 5.46
N PHE A 778 -29.80 6.29 4.13
CA PHE A 778 -29.79 7.50 3.31
C PHE A 778 -31.05 8.34 3.50
N VAL A 779 -32.23 7.72 3.45
CA VAL A 779 -33.51 8.38 3.73
C VAL A 779 -33.53 8.94 5.16
N HIS A 780 -32.98 8.21 6.12
CA HIS A 780 -32.88 8.68 7.50
C HIS A 780 -31.92 9.88 7.63
N VAL A 781 -30.78 9.90 6.92
CA VAL A 781 -29.84 11.04 6.89
C VAL A 781 -30.48 12.27 6.25
N LEU A 782 -31.26 12.11 5.17
CA LEU A 782 -31.97 13.21 4.51
C LEU A 782 -33.06 13.83 5.40
N ASN A 783 -33.74 13.00 6.21
CA ASN A 783 -34.84 13.44 7.07
C ASN A 783 -34.39 13.99 8.43
N ARG A 784 -33.09 13.98 8.76
CA ARG A 784 -32.60 14.61 10.00
C ARG A 784 -32.70 16.13 9.89
N PRO A 785 -33.34 16.82 10.85
CA PRO A 785 -33.29 18.27 10.90
C PRO A 785 -31.82 18.70 11.05
N VAL A 786 -31.39 19.64 10.21
CA VAL A 786 -30.05 20.24 10.28
C VAL A 786 -29.92 20.91 11.65
N ALA A 787 -29.24 20.25 12.58
CA ALA A 787 -28.92 20.84 13.87
C ALA A 787 -27.77 21.84 13.67
N GLY A 788 -28.12 23.11 13.50
CA GLY A 788 -27.27 24.29 13.72
C GLY A 788 -26.05 24.44 12.81
N MET A 789 -26.08 25.46 11.96
CA MET A 789 -24.87 26.13 11.44
C MET A 789 -23.96 26.59 12.57
#